data_AF-A0A2A9NRG4-F1
#
_entry.id   AF-A0A2A9NRG4-F1
#
_cell.length_a   1.000
_cell.length_b   1.000
_cell.length_c   1.000
_cell.angle_alpha   90.00
_cell.angle_beta   90.00
_cell.angle_gamma   90.00
#
_symmetry.space_group_name_H-M   'P 1'
#
loop_
_entity.id
_entity.type
_entity.pdbx_description
1 polymer ?
#
loop_
_entity_poly.entity_id
_entity_poly.type
_entity_poly.pdbx_seq_one_letter_code
_entity_poly.pdbx_strand_id
1 'polypeptide(L)'
;MFFKAAFCFVLLFLLRRFLKHRRAAALVKFLPGYRTLLPRESFIGNLLPAIPGITVGGNFLFLNGHKKYEYFGWDIHSLISLWPVSTALYLADAAAIKEVMSARARFPKPVYLYESLSFFGYNIVAAEHDLWKKYRKITAPAFSEVRNNKLVWDESIRILLDLVDNVWKNKDVVTVDDCLAEMTMPLALYVIGSAGFGRRISWVEDTQIPVGHKMKFKDALRIVSTGIFIKLAIPKLFMKVVPAFRTIDLAFNELRAYMNEMITGRLNSEKVERDDLFSNLLQANNEDAEDERLSADELIGNIYIFFVAGHETTANTICFALALLALHPEIQEQLFQHNKDQMPNGKPPTYEQMPQLTFALAVIYETMRMYPPVTGIPKYSAEDTTLTTSNSHNEKFTFPVPKGTLLVIDTPGLHYNARYWKDPYEFKPSRFLEDWDRDAFAPFSIGSRACLGRRFAEMESVAVLCTVVSRYKIEVKDDPKFVGESFTEKKARVLDTKAGLTLTHTDCEKDFCLDIARFYPLKPLSRIYFLLSLPSPLEGTFLGITEVCLGFQSNPAVPLELILSGVGYGRIGWDVHSVIAAWPVSITLYLADAAAIKEVTSARVRFPKPIYLYDTLTFFGHNIIATEHDLWKKYRKIAAPAFSERNNKLVWDESIRILLDLVENVWKDKKEIVVDDCLAEITTPLALYIIGSAGFGRKISWKEDTQIPLGHSMKFKDALRIVSTGVFIKLAVPKLLMKLVPAFRTIDLAFSELRAYMNEMIEERLNSEKVERDDLFSNLLEANNEDTEEERLSTDELIGNIYIFFVAGHETTANTICFALALLALHPEIQETLFQHIKEQMPDGKPPSYEQMPRLIYALAVIYEALRMYPPVTGIPKYSAEDTTLTTSNLQNEKFTFPVPKGTLLIIDTPGLHYNARYWKDPHEFNPSRFLGDWDRDAFAPFSIGARACLGRRFAEMESVAVLCTIVSRFKIEVKDDPKFARESFAEKKARVLATKPGLTLTPVNVPLVFKRRN
;
A
#
# COMPACT_ATOMS: atom_id res chain seq x y z
N MET A 1 -20.08 39.08 37.40
CA MET A 1 -18.92 39.62 36.67
C MET A 1 -18.41 38.66 35.60
N PHE A 2 -17.95 37.46 35.99
CA PHE A 2 -17.32 36.43 35.12
C PHE A 2 -17.96 36.22 33.73
N PHE A 3 -19.29 35.98 33.66
CA PHE A 3 -20.00 35.79 32.38
C PHE A 3 -19.85 36.96 31.38
N LYS A 4 -19.80 38.22 31.85
CA LYS A 4 -19.58 39.38 30.97
C LYS A 4 -18.16 39.39 30.40
N ALA A 5 -17.16 39.01 31.20
CA ALA A 5 -15.77 38.91 30.75
C ALA A 5 -15.60 37.77 29.72
N ALA A 6 -16.18 36.59 29.99
CA ALA A 6 -16.16 35.47 29.05
C ALA A 6 -16.85 35.82 27.71
N PHE A 7 -18.02 36.47 27.76
CA PHE A 7 -18.72 36.95 26.57
C PHE A 7 -17.87 37.94 25.76
N CYS A 8 -17.28 38.95 26.41
CA CYS A 8 -16.37 39.89 25.74
C CYS A 8 -15.14 39.20 25.11
N PHE A 9 -14.57 38.19 25.77
CA PHE A 9 -13.42 37.44 25.23
C PHE A 9 -13.81 36.63 23.97
N VAL A 10 -14.95 35.95 23.99
CA VAL A 10 -15.49 35.25 22.81
C VAL A 10 -15.79 36.23 21.68
N LEU A 11 -16.40 37.38 21.98
CA LEU A 11 -16.75 38.39 20.98
C LEU A 11 -15.51 39.04 20.35
N LEU A 12 -14.45 39.32 21.14
CA LEU A 12 -13.15 39.77 20.64
C LEU A 12 -12.44 38.69 19.81
N PHE A 13 -12.52 37.42 20.20
CA PHE A 13 -11.97 36.30 19.42
C PHE A 13 -12.67 36.17 18.06
N LEU A 14 -14.01 36.20 18.04
CA LEU A 14 -14.82 36.14 16.81
C LEU A 14 -14.55 37.35 15.91
N LEU A 15 -14.48 38.56 16.46
CA LEU A 15 -14.10 39.76 15.71
C LEU A 15 -12.68 39.64 15.11
N ARG A 16 -11.71 39.14 15.87
CA ARG A 16 -10.34 38.89 15.39
C ARG A 16 -10.29 37.82 14.28
N ARG A 17 -11.14 36.80 14.34
CA ARG A 17 -11.30 35.78 13.28
C ARG A 17 -11.95 36.37 12.03
N PHE A 18 -13.05 37.10 12.17
CA PHE A 18 -13.74 37.78 11.07
C PHE A 18 -12.83 38.79 10.35
N LEU A 19 -12.07 39.60 11.08
CA LEU A 19 -11.09 40.53 10.51
C LEU A 19 -9.95 39.80 9.78
N LYS A 20 -9.49 38.64 10.29
CA LYS A 20 -8.55 37.78 9.54
C LYS A 20 -9.18 37.21 8.27
N HIS A 21 -10.41 36.71 8.31
CA HIS A 21 -11.12 36.18 7.15
C HIS A 21 -11.36 37.26 6.07
N ARG A 22 -11.78 38.48 6.45
CA ARG A 22 -11.92 39.61 5.51
C ARG A 22 -10.57 40.01 4.88
N ARG A 23 -9.47 39.96 5.63
CA ARG A 23 -8.11 40.17 5.07
C ARG A 23 -7.70 39.04 4.13
N ALA A 24 -7.97 37.79 4.49
CA ALA A 24 -7.67 36.61 3.66
C ALA A 24 -8.41 36.66 2.31
N ALA A 25 -9.66 37.17 2.30
CA ALA A 25 -10.39 37.45 1.06
C ALA A 25 -9.80 38.63 0.27
N ALA A 26 -9.49 39.76 0.93
CA ALA A 26 -8.90 40.93 0.28
C ALA A 26 -7.53 40.65 -0.37
N LEU A 27 -6.72 39.75 0.20
CA LEU A 27 -5.44 39.31 -0.35
C LEU A 27 -5.57 38.59 -1.70
N VAL A 28 -6.72 37.95 -1.94
CA VAL A 28 -7.09 37.33 -3.22
C VAL A 28 -8.16 38.17 -3.93
N LYS A 29 -8.03 39.51 -3.86
CA LYS A 29 -8.93 40.54 -4.41
C LYS A 29 -10.45 40.36 -4.16
N PHE A 30 -10.84 39.44 -3.26
CA PHE A 30 -12.17 38.90 -2.96
C PHE A 30 -12.76 37.81 -3.90
N LEU A 31 -11.98 37.22 -4.83
CA LEU A 31 -12.34 36.19 -5.84
C LEU A 31 -13.58 35.33 -5.50
N PRO A 32 -14.54 35.09 -6.44
CA PRO A 32 -15.75 34.29 -6.17
C PRO A 32 -15.39 32.90 -5.65
N GLY A 33 -16.28 32.30 -4.86
CA GLY A 33 -15.99 31.01 -4.25
C GLY A 33 -16.68 30.77 -2.93
N TYR A 34 -16.30 29.66 -2.29
CA TYR A 34 -16.90 29.19 -1.05
C TYR A 34 -16.35 29.94 0.17
N ARG A 35 -17.21 30.12 1.17
CA ARG A 35 -16.88 30.68 2.49
C ARG A 35 -17.39 29.68 3.53
N THR A 36 -16.50 29.20 4.39
CA THR A 36 -16.79 28.05 5.26
C THR A 36 -16.26 28.24 6.68
N LEU A 37 -16.81 27.53 7.66
CA LEU A 37 -16.24 27.46 9.00
C LEU A 37 -14.89 26.73 8.98
N LEU A 38 -14.83 25.57 8.33
CA LEU A 38 -13.66 24.70 8.20
C LEU A 38 -13.16 24.66 6.74
N PRO A 39 -11.85 24.60 6.48
CA PRO A 39 -11.35 24.38 5.12
C PRO A 39 -11.65 22.94 4.65
N ARG A 40 -11.95 22.75 3.35
CA ARG A 40 -12.24 21.43 2.74
C ARG A 40 -11.16 20.43 3.04
N GLU A 41 -9.93 20.92 2.99
CA GLU A 41 -8.70 20.17 3.12
C GLU A 41 -8.51 19.63 4.55
N SER A 42 -9.16 20.24 5.56
CA SER A 42 -9.08 19.77 6.95
C SER A 42 -9.66 18.37 7.13
N PHE A 43 -9.02 17.56 7.97
CA PHE A 43 -9.47 16.20 8.30
C PHE A 43 -10.95 16.16 8.67
N ILE A 44 -11.42 17.13 9.48
CA ILE A 44 -12.85 17.27 9.83
C ILE A 44 -13.67 17.78 8.62
N GLY A 45 -13.16 18.73 7.84
CA GLY A 45 -13.84 19.26 6.65
C GLY A 45 -13.95 18.29 5.48
N ASN A 46 -13.07 17.28 5.40
CA ASN A 46 -13.03 16.23 4.39
C ASN A 46 -13.87 15.01 4.83
N LEU A 47 -13.75 14.60 6.10
CA LEU A 47 -14.51 13.49 6.70
C LEU A 47 -16.03 13.78 6.79
N LEU A 48 -16.42 15.04 6.91
CA LEU A 48 -17.83 15.45 6.88
C LEU A 48 -18.37 15.52 5.44
N PRO A 49 -19.68 15.26 5.24
CA PRO A 49 -20.35 15.54 3.96
C PRO A 49 -20.39 17.06 3.67
N ALA A 50 -20.87 17.42 2.49
CA ALA A 50 -21.11 18.82 2.13
C ALA A 50 -22.14 19.46 3.07
N ILE A 51 -21.73 20.47 3.84
CA ILE A 51 -22.53 21.16 4.86
C ILE A 51 -22.45 22.67 4.61
N PRO A 52 -23.53 23.32 4.11
CA PRO A 52 -23.54 24.74 3.78
C PRO A 52 -23.00 25.63 4.91
N GLY A 53 -22.00 26.44 4.58
CA GLY A 53 -21.34 27.36 5.52
C GLY A 53 -20.35 26.71 6.50
N ILE A 54 -20.25 25.38 6.61
CA ILE A 54 -19.27 24.70 7.48
C ILE A 54 -18.15 24.01 6.70
N THR A 55 -18.46 23.20 5.69
CA THR A 55 -17.49 22.60 4.78
C THR A 55 -18.15 22.19 3.47
N VAL A 56 -17.39 22.12 2.38
CA VAL A 56 -17.88 21.57 1.11
C VAL A 56 -17.78 20.04 1.02
N GLY A 57 -17.09 19.40 1.98
CA GLY A 57 -17.01 17.94 2.12
C GLY A 57 -15.97 17.24 1.24
N GLY A 58 -15.75 15.95 1.50
CA GLY A 58 -14.75 15.14 0.79
C GLY A 58 -14.97 15.06 -0.72
N ASN A 59 -16.15 14.64 -1.17
CA ASN A 59 -16.48 14.47 -2.61
C ASN A 59 -16.57 15.79 -3.42
N PHE A 60 -16.35 16.96 -2.82
CA PHE A 60 -16.57 18.29 -3.43
C PHE A 60 -15.99 18.48 -4.84
N LEU A 61 -14.82 17.92 -5.12
CA LEU A 61 -14.16 18.06 -6.42
C LEU A 61 -14.92 17.33 -7.53
N PHE A 62 -15.40 16.12 -7.25
CA PHE A 62 -16.19 15.35 -8.23
C PHE A 62 -17.63 15.87 -8.33
N LEU A 63 -18.25 16.21 -7.20
CA LEU A 63 -19.61 16.72 -7.16
C LEU A 63 -19.76 18.00 -8.01
N ASN A 64 -20.71 17.94 -8.95
CA ASN A 64 -21.03 18.97 -9.95
C ASN A 64 -19.99 19.14 -11.10
N GLY A 65 -18.81 18.52 -11.04
CA GLY A 65 -17.78 18.64 -12.08
C GLY A 65 -17.45 20.11 -12.38
N HIS A 66 -17.63 20.53 -13.64
CA HIS A 66 -17.38 21.91 -14.06
C HIS A 66 -18.46 22.93 -13.63
N LYS A 67 -19.71 22.52 -13.31
CA LYS A 67 -20.86 23.43 -13.07
C LYS A 67 -20.66 24.45 -11.94
N LYS A 68 -19.74 24.18 -11.01
CA LYS A 68 -19.34 25.12 -9.96
C LYS A 68 -18.53 26.31 -10.49
N TYR A 69 -17.77 26.14 -11.58
CA TYR A 69 -17.06 27.22 -12.28
C TYR A 69 -18.02 28.06 -13.12
N GLU A 70 -18.97 27.42 -13.80
CA GLU A 70 -20.09 28.08 -14.50
C GLU A 70 -20.85 29.02 -13.53
N TYR A 71 -21.17 28.54 -12.32
CA TYR A 71 -21.82 29.34 -11.27
C TYR A 71 -21.00 30.55 -10.78
N PHE A 72 -19.67 30.49 -10.82
CA PHE A 72 -18.79 31.59 -10.44
C PHE A 72 -18.34 32.48 -11.61
N GLY A 73 -18.65 32.11 -12.86
CA GLY A 73 -18.33 32.85 -14.08
C GLY A 73 -16.86 32.79 -14.52
N TRP A 74 -16.06 31.92 -13.92
CA TRP A 74 -14.62 31.79 -14.15
C TRP A 74 -14.14 30.36 -13.93
N ASP A 75 -13.12 29.94 -14.66
CA ASP A 75 -12.46 28.63 -14.50
C ASP A 75 -11.49 28.62 -13.27
N ILE A 76 -11.73 29.53 -12.32
CA ILE A 76 -11.13 29.57 -10.98
C ILE A 76 -12.21 29.95 -9.95
N HIS A 77 -12.14 29.38 -8.74
CA HIS A 77 -12.84 29.92 -7.58
C HIS A 77 -11.97 29.81 -6.32
N SER A 78 -12.27 30.60 -5.29
CA SER A 78 -11.63 30.47 -3.98
C SER A 78 -12.40 29.52 -3.04
N LEU A 79 -11.74 29.10 -1.98
CA LEU A 79 -12.34 28.57 -0.76
C LEU A 79 -11.64 29.24 0.42
N ILE A 80 -12.39 29.93 1.28
CA ILE A 80 -11.84 30.67 2.41
C ILE A 80 -12.55 30.24 3.69
N SER A 81 -11.77 29.78 4.66
CA SER A 81 -12.27 29.25 5.92
C SER A 81 -12.14 30.25 7.07
N LEU A 82 -12.92 30.06 8.14
CA LEU A 82 -12.88 30.89 9.36
C LEU A 82 -12.03 30.27 10.49
N TRP A 83 -11.99 28.93 10.57
CA TRP A 83 -11.27 28.16 11.59
C TRP A 83 -10.57 26.91 11.00
N PRO A 84 -9.22 26.90 10.89
CA PRO A 84 -8.36 28.08 10.88
C PRO A 84 -8.73 29.04 9.74
N VAL A 85 -8.20 30.26 9.76
CA VAL A 85 -8.34 31.13 8.58
C VAL A 85 -7.28 30.71 7.57
N SER A 86 -7.73 30.21 6.42
CA SER A 86 -6.90 29.82 5.28
C SER A 86 -7.61 30.13 3.96
N THR A 87 -6.83 30.25 2.89
CA THR A 87 -7.31 30.48 1.52
C THR A 87 -6.75 29.40 0.60
N ALA A 88 -7.65 28.74 -0.14
CA ALA A 88 -7.35 27.83 -1.22
C ALA A 88 -7.99 28.34 -2.53
N LEU A 89 -7.41 28.02 -3.69
CA LEU A 89 -7.89 28.47 -5.00
C LEU A 89 -8.01 27.30 -5.98
N TYR A 90 -9.23 26.99 -6.40
CA TYR A 90 -9.60 25.82 -7.20
C TYR A 90 -9.67 26.19 -8.68
N LEU A 91 -9.17 25.34 -9.57
CA LEU A 91 -8.71 25.72 -10.91
C LEU A 91 -9.09 24.70 -12.01
N ALA A 92 -9.55 25.18 -13.17
CA ALA A 92 -10.10 24.36 -14.28
C ALA A 92 -9.79 24.85 -15.72
N ASP A 93 -8.89 25.83 -15.93
CA ASP A 93 -8.45 26.32 -17.25
C ASP A 93 -7.17 25.59 -17.74
N ALA A 94 -7.19 24.98 -18.92
CA ALA A 94 -6.10 24.17 -19.48
C ALA A 94 -4.80 24.93 -19.79
N ALA A 95 -4.90 26.07 -20.48
CA ALA A 95 -3.73 26.85 -20.92
C ALA A 95 -2.94 27.38 -19.72
N ALA A 96 -3.67 27.68 -18.66
CA ALA A 96 -3.14 28.22 -17.44
C ALA A 96 -2.77 27.08 -16.44
N ILE A 97 -3.42 25.90 -16.53
CA ILE A 97 -2.87 24.59 -16.12
C ILE A 97 -1.54 24.27 -16.83
N LYS A 98 -1.17 24.90 -17.95
CA LYS A 98 0.18 24.72 -18.49
C LYS A 98 1.26 25.44 -17.67
N GLU A 99 0.95 26.63 -17.12
CA GLU A 99 1.88 27.41 -16.28
C GLU A 99 2.15 26.69 -14.94
N VAL A 100 1.07 26.17 -14.36
CA VAL A 100 0.97 25.15 -13.30
C VAL A 100 2.15 24.18 -13.28
N MET A 101 2.28 23.38 -14.34
CA MET A 101 3.21 22.25 -14.35
C MET A 101 4.62 22.70 -14.68
N SER A 102 4.75 23.83 -15.36
CA SER A 102 5.99 24.30 -15.95
C SER A 102 6.89 24.97 -14.91
N ALA A 103 6.37 25.98 -14.20
CA ALA A 103 7.17 26.92 -13.39
C ALA A 103 7.47 26.44 -11.95
N ARG A 104 7.75 25.14 -11.80
CA ARG A 104 8.01 24.35 -10.57
C ARG A 104 8.76 25.04 -9.40
N ALA A 105 9.67 25.97 -9.65
CA ALA A 105 10.45 26.65 -8.61
C ALA A 105 9.68 27.80 -7.94
N ARG A 106 9.04 28.68 -8.74
CA ARG A 106 8.01 29.61 -8.27
C ARG A 106 6.82 28.84 -7.71
N PHE A 107 6.53 27.72 -8.36
CA PHE A 107 5.34 26.92 -8.15
C PHE A 107 5.59 25.55 -7.48
N PRO A 108 6.14 25.56 -6.26
CA PRO A 108 6.49 24.38 -5.53
C PRO A 108 5.28 23.61 -5.03
N LYS A 109 5.46 22.30 -5.09
CA LYS A 109 4.69 21.26 -4.43
C LYS A 109 4.90 21.54 -2.88
N PRO A 110 3.87 21.94 -2.05
CA PRO A 110 3.95 22.24 -0.59
C PRO A 110 3.86 21.00 0.29
N VAL A 111 4.84 20.64 1.12
CA VAL A 111 5.03 19.20 1.35
C VAL A 111 4.55 18.57 2.65
N TYR A 112 4.59 19.39 3.70
CA TYR A 112 3.84 19.48 4.96
C TYR A 112 2.77 18.50 5.48
N LEU A 113 2.25 17.55 4.71
CA LEU A 113 1.42 16.44 5.21
C LEU A 113 1.39 15.24 4.30
N TYR A 114 1.81 15.32 3.03
CA TYR A 114 1.90 14.12 2.20
C TYR A 114 3.19 13.36 2.43
N GLU A 115 3.93 13.76 3.45
CA GLU A 115 4.52 12.89 4.47
C GLU A 115 3.53 11.95 5.20
N SER A 116 2.30 11.76 4.67
CA SER A 116 1.29 10.84 5.21
C SER A 116 1.19 9.53 4.44
N LEU A 117 1.61 9.40 3.20
CA LEU A 117 1.67 8.07 2.55
C LEU A 117 2.76 7.15 3.15
N SER A 118 3.24 7.45 4.35
CA SER A 118 4.65 7.69 4.60
C SER A 118 5.17 7.03 5.85
N PHE A 119 5.70 5.84 5.71
CA PHE A 119 6.02 4.95 6.80
C PHE A 119 7.53 4.73 7.11
N PHE A 120 8.51 5.28 6.37
CA PHE A 120 9.01 4.49 5.25
C PHE A 120 10.50 4.46 4.71
N GLY A 121 11.49 5.45 4.62
CA GLY A 121 12.84 5.59 3.88
C GLY A 121 13.53 6.90 3.33
N TYR A 122 14.13 7.07 2.09
CA TYR A 122 13.83 8.11 1.02
C TYR A 122 13.27 7.64 -0.37
N ASN A 123 12.73 8.58 -1.16
CA ASN A 123 11.43 8.43 -1.85
C ASN A 123 11.33 9.77 -2.80
N ILE A 124 10.64 9.98 -3.98
CA ILE A 124 10.02 11.17 -4.68
C ILE A 124 8.47 11.63 -4.68
N VAL A 125 7.29 10.93 -4.50
CA VAL A 125 5.93 11.60 -4.28
C VAL A 125 6.01 12.96 -3.57
N ALA A 126 6.46 13.11 -2.32
CA ALA A 126 6.49 14.41 -1.69
C ALA A 126 7.72 15.28 -2.12
N ALA A 127 8.00 15.32 -3.41
CA ALA A 127 9.03 16.10 -4.07
C ALA A 127 8.82 17.60 -4.15
N GLU A 128 9.73 18.44 -3.65
CA GLU A 128 9.96 19.67 -4.43
C GLU A 128 11.37 20.25 -4.53
N HIS A 129 11.75 20.62 -5.77
CA HIS A 129 12.95 21.31 -6.25
C HIS A 129 13.91 20.46 -7.12
N ASP A 130 15.16 20.12 -6.85
CA ASP A 130 16.01 20.13 -5.65
C ASP A 130 15.49 19.17 -4.58
N LEU A 131 14.21 19.11 -4.23
CA LEU A 131 13.51 17.83 -4.00
C LEU A 131 12.57 17.46 -5.17
N TRP A 132 12.74 17.81 -6.45
CA TRP A 132 12.02 17.12 -7.57
C TRP A 132 12.85 16.56 -8.78
N LYS A 133 13.50 17.37 -9.62
CA LYS A 133 14.39 16.93 -10.72
C LYS A 133 15.49 15.81 -10.53
N LYS A 134 15.78 15.06 -9.44
CA LYS A 134 17.05 14.23 -9.28
C LYS A 134 16.90 12.76 -9.21
N TYR A 135 16.08 12.35 -8.23
CA TYR A 135 15.40 11.10 -8.22
C TYR A 135 14.78 10.92 -9.62
N ARG A 136 14.73 12.00 -10.46
CA ARG A 136 14.75 12.25 -11.92
C ARG A 136 16.01 11.87 -12.97
N LYS A 137 17.30 11.40 -12.71
CA LYS A 137 18.41 10.66 -13.59
C LYS A 137 18.90 9.05 -13.67
N ILE A 138 18.58 7.94 -12.89
CA ILE A 138 18.73 6.43 -12.78
C ILE A 138 17.47 5.49 -12.48
N THR A 139 16.23 5.95 -12.17
CA THR A 139 14.68 5.80 -12.45
C THR A 139 13.62 6.62 -13.54
N ALA A 140 13.52 7.18 -14.85
CA ALA A 140 14.03 7.61 -16.29
C ALA A 140 14.30 6.69 -17.61
N PRO A 141 15.32 5.82 -17.79
CA PRO A 141 15.28 4.41 -18.39
C PRO A 141 14.68 2.99 -17.95
N ALA A 142 14.52 2.54 -16.71
CA ALA A 142 13.96 1.31 -16.11
C ALA A 142 12.45 0.98 -16.08
N PHE A 143 11.42 1.81 -16.29
CA PHE A 143 10.10 1.34 -16.80
C PHE A 143 10.18 1.08 -18.35
N SER A 144 11.31 1.25 -19.08
CA SER A 144 11.33 1.32 -20.57
C SER A 144 10.66 0.24 -21.41
N GLU A 145 9.88 0.70 -22.37
CA GLU A 145 9.35 0.04 -23.57
C GLU A 145 10.01 -1.27 -24.02
N VAL A 146 11.33 -1.27 -24.33
CA VAL A 146 12.06 -2.41 -24.92
C VAL A 146 11.96 -3.67 -24.08
N ARG A 147 12.06 -3.53 -22.76
CA ARG A 147 11.96 -4.65 -21.84
C ARG A 147 10.56 -4.62 -21.16
N ASN A 148 10.07 -3.45 -20.74
CA ASN A 148 8.86 -3.29 -19.90
C ASN A 148 7.56 -3.64 -20.54
N ASN A 149 7.16 -2.88 -21.55
CA ASN A 149 5.74 -2.80 -21.88
C ASN A 149 5.26 -4.12 -22.47
N LYS A 150 6.17 -4.88 -23.10
CA LYS A 150 5.93 -6.27 -23.48
C LYS A 150 5.57 -7.14 -22.28
N LEU A 151 6.22 -6.95 -21.15
CA LEU A 151 5.97 -7.73 -19.94
C LEU A 151 5.00 -7.08 -18.97
N VAL A 152 4.44 -5.91 -19.30
CA VAL A 152 3.04 -5.62 -19.00
C VAL A 152 2.11 -6.49 -19.84
N TRP A 153 2.39 -6.62 -21.13
CA TRP A 153 1.37 -7.01 -22.08
C TRP A 153 1.07 -8.51 -22.21
N ASP A 154 2.11 -9.32 -22.44
CA ASP A 154 2.16 -10.77 -22.79
C ASP A 154 1.39 -11.73 -21.83
N GLU A 155 0.70 -11.16 -20.87
CA GLU A 155 1.02 -11.31 -19.46
C GLU A 155 -0.19 -10.68 -18.74
N SER A 156 -0.52 -9.38 -18.98
CA SER A 156 -1.87 -8.77 -18.82
C SER A 156 -2.96 -9.71 -19.33
N ILE A 157 -2.63 -10.34 -20.45
CA ILE A 157 -3.38 -11.39 -21.11
C ILE A 157 -3.38 -12.67 -20.29
N ARG A 158 -2.21 -13.22 -19.94
CA ARG A 158 -2.10 -14.53 -19.27
C ARG A 158 -2.97 -14.58 -18.02
N ILE A 159 -2.99 -13.50 -17.23
CA ILE A 159 -3.84 -13.37 -16.02
C ILE A 159 -5.31 -13.60 -16.34
N LEU A 160 -5.79 -12.90 -17.37
CA LEU A 160 -7.18 -12.90 -17.74
C LEU A 160 -7.53 -14.18 -18.50
N LEU A 161 -6.56 -14.82 -19.17
CA LEU A 161 -6.70 -16.21 -19.61
C LEU A 161 -6.93 -17.13 -18.41
N ASP A 162 -6.15 -17.07 -17.34
CA ASP A 162 -6.37 -17.92 -16.16
C ASP A 162 -7.71 -17.62 -15.44
N LEU A 163 -8.15 -16.35 -15.40
CA LEU A 163 -9.49 -15.99 -14.91
C LEU A 163 -10.61 -16.64 -15.74
N VAL A 164 -10.41 -16.79 -17.04
CA VAL A 164 -11.40 -17.40 -17.93
C VAL A 164 -11.28 -18.92 -17.88
N ASP A 165 -10.07 -19.43 -18.08
CA ASP A 165 -9.77 -20.80 -18.42
C ASP A 165 -9.71 -21.72 -17.18
N ASN A 166 -9.40 -21.20 -15.98
CA ASN A 166 -9.36 -21.99 -14.72
C ASN A 166 -10.46 -21.63 -13.71
N VAL A 167 -11.21 -20.56 -13.95
CA VAL A 167 -11.94 -19.85 -12.88
C VAL A 167 -13.38 -19.51 -13.26
N TRP A 168 -13.59 -18.97 -14.45
CA TRP A 168 -14.87 -18.98 -15.14
C TRP A 168 -15.02 -20.23 -16.02
N LYS A 169 -14.13 -21.21 -15.84
CA LYS A 169 -14.11 -22.52 -16.49
C LYS A 169 -15.50 -23.16 -16.47
N ASN A 170 -16.02 -23.50 -17.65
CA ASN A 170 -17.34 -24.09 -17.86
C ASN A 170 -18.52 -23.18 -17.43
N LYS A 171 -18.36 -21.85 -17.41
CA LYS A 171 -19.45 -20.88 -17.21
C LYS A 171 -19.64 -20.01 -18.47
N ASP A 172 -20.72 -20.26 -19.21
CA ASP A 172 -21.11 -19.43 -20.37
C ASP A 172 -21.56 -18.01 -19.94
N VAL A 173 -22.09 -17.88 -18.72
CA VAL A 173 -22.46 -16.61 -18.09
C VAL A 173 -21.78 -16.51 -16.74
N VAL A 174 -21.15 -15.37 -16.49
CA VAL A 174 -20.45 -15.06 -15.24
C VAL A 174 -21.15 -13.88 -14.58
N THR A 175 -21.69 -14.09 -13.38
CA THR A 175 -22.11 -12.99 -12.51
C THR A 175 -20.90 -12.47 -11.74
N VAL A 176 -20.82 -11.15 -11.62
CA VAL A 176 -19.86 -10.42 -10.78
C VAL A 176 -20.70 -9.44 -9.94
N ASP A 177 -20.68 -9.60 -8.63
CA ASP A 177 -21.45 -8.89 -7.62
C ASP A 177 -20.82 -7.53 -7.26
N ASP A 178 -19.50 -7.43 -7.11
CA ASP A 178 -18.77 -6.15 -6.89
C ASP A 178 -17.55 -6.06 -7.82
N CYS A 179 -17.76 -5.63 -9.06
CA CYS A 179 -16.72 -5.59 -10.09
C CYS A 179 -15.46 -4.78 -9.69
N LEU A 180 -15.55 -3.83 -8.74
CA LEU A 180 -14.37 -3.20 -8.19
C LEU A 180 -13.62 -4.16 -7.30
N ALA A 181 -14.12 -4.42 -6.09
CA ALA A 181 -13.38 -5.21 -5.11
C ALA A 181 -13.05 -6.60 -5.67
N GLU A 182 -13.88 -7.09 -6.60
CA GLU A 182 -14.00 -8.49 -6.96
C GLU A 182 -13.52 -8.86 -8.37
N MET A 183 -13.72 -8.05 -9.41
CA MET A 183 -13.01 -8.34 -10.68
C MET A 183 -11.77 -7.49 -10.83
N THR A 184 -11.82 -6.18 -10.68
CA THR A 184 -10.76 -5.29 -11.16
C THR A 184 -9.72 -4.96 -10.10
N MET A 185 -10.10 -4.68 -8.85
CA MET A 185 -9.17 -4.57 -7.73
C MET A 185 -8.30 -5.80 -7.65
N PRO A 186 -8.82 -7.03 -7.75
CA PRO A 186 -8.00 -8.22 -7.79
C PRO A 186 -7.37 -8.34 -9.16
N LEU A 187 -8.08 -8.19 -10.30
CA LEU A 187 -7.48 -8.37 -11.64
C LEU A 187 -6.33 -7.45 -11.88
N ALA A 188 -6.27 -6.25 -11.33
CA ALA A 188 -5.20 -5.31 -11.60
C ALA A 188 -4.20 -5.27 -10.40
N LEU A 189 -4.60 -5.73 -9.21
CA LEU A 189 -3.75 -6.49 -8.27
C LEU A 189 -3.33 -7.84 -8.89
N TYR A 190 -3.77 -8.16 -10.10
CA TYR A 190 -3.29 -9.20 -11.00
C TYR A 190 -2.87 -8.65 -12.37
N VAL A 191 -2.85 -7.33 -12.66
CA VAL A 191 -2.32 -6.74 -13.93
C VAL A 191 -1.24 -5.64 -13.69
N ILE A 192 -0.58 -5.63 -12.52
CA ILE A 192 0.60 -4.80 -12.18
C ILE A 192 1.95 -5.46 -11.78
N GLY A 193 2.01 -6.72 -11.37
CA GLY A 193 2.78 -7.16 -10.20
C GLY A 193 3.94 -8.10 -10.31
N SER A 194 3.65 -9.31 -10.70
CA SER A 194 4.59 -10.26 -11.24
C SER A 194 5.41 -9.73 -12.38
N ALA A 195 4.95 -8.76 -13.17
CA ALA A 195 5.87 -8.00 -14.00
C ALA A 195 6.75 -7.08 -13.17
N GLY A 196 6.66 -7.07 -11.86
CA GLY A 196 7.05 -5.97 -11.02
C GLY A 196 8.24 -6.29 -10.16
N PHE A 197 8.08 -6.84 -8.96
CA PHE A 197 9.23 -7.46 -8.29
C PHE A 197 9.55 -8.80 -8.91
N GLY A 198 8.77 -9.28 -9.88
CA GLY A 198 9.08 -10.54 -10.52
C GLY A 198 8.94 -11.79 -9.67
N ARG A 199 7.75 -12.38 -9.67
CA ARG A 199 7.31 -13.69 -9.14
C ARG A 199 5.85 -13.80 -9.63
N ARG A 200 5.25 -14.89 -10.12
CA ARG A 200 3.93 -14.82 -10.78
C ARG A 200 2.64 -15.13 -9.93
N ILE A 201 1.53 -14.32 -9.98
CA ILE A 201 0.13 -14.45 -9.39
C ILE A 201 -0.99 -14.86 -10.36
N SER A 202 -1.63 -16.02 -10.17
CA SER A 202 -2.86 -16.38 -10.89
C SER A 202 -4.08 -16.15 -10.03
N TRP A 203 -5.24 -16.32 -10.66
CA TRP A 203 -6.52 -16.34 -9.99
C TRP A 203 -6.58 -17.45 -8.96
N VAL A 204 -6.16 -18.64 -9.34
CA VAL A 204 -6.08 -19.83 -8.52
C VAL A 204 -4.97 -19.73 -7.44
N GLU A 205 -4.86 -20.75 -6.60
CA GLU A 205 -4.19 -20.72 -5.29
C GLU A 205 -3.24 -21.93 -4.95
N ASP A 206 -1.93 -21.83 -4.56
CA ASP A 206 -1.05 -22.89 -3.96
C ASP A 206 -0.60 -22.65 -2.46
N THR A 207 -1.02 -23.41 -1.40
CA THR A 207 -0.72 -23.20 0.07
C THR A 207 0.71 -23.44 0.45
N GLN A 208 1.59 -23.19 -0.48
CA GLN A 208 2.98 -23.27 -0.23
C GLN A 208 3.46 -22.09 0.60
N ILE A 209 3.29 -22.30 1.90
CA ILE A 209 3.74 -21.52 3.02
C ILE A 209 5.23 -21.30 2.88
N PRO A 210 5.64 -20.15 2.38
CA PRO A 210 6.99 -19.67 2.53
C PRO A 210 8.01 -20.39 3.41
N VAL A 211 9.22 -20.69 2.93
CA VAL A 211 10.50 -20.80 3.62
C VAL A 211 10.73 -19.42 4.19
N GLY A 212 9.88 -19.01 5.15
CA GLY A 212 10.32 -18.38 6.36
C GLY A 212 9.57 -17.28 7.13
N HIS A 213 8.28 -17.37 7.23
CA HIS A 213 7.49 -16.32 6.63
C HIS A 213 6.01 -16.74 7.06
N LYS A 214 5.22 -15.87 7.79
CA LYS A 214 3.81 -15.62 8.47
C LYS A 214 2.26 -15.65 7.74
N MET A 215 1.45 -15.18 6.63
CA MET A 215 1.22 -14.58 5.16
C MET A 215 1.76 -15.15 3.82
N LYS A 216 0.93 -15.61 2.89
CA LYS A 216 1.38 -15.55 1.48
C LYS A 216 1.33 -14.12 1.01
N PHE A 217 2.19 -13.91 0.05
CA PHE A 217 1.87 -13.34 -1.21
C PHE A 217 0.54 -14.06 -1.71
N LYS A 218 -0.66 -13.55 -1.34
CA LYS A 218 -2.05 -13.59 -2.00
C LYS A 218 -2.92 -12.16 -1.74
N ASP A 219 -2.76 -12.47 -0.31
CA ASP A 219 -2.76 -12.07 1.26
C ASP A 219 -2.18 -10.52 1.55
N ALA A 220 -0.87 -10.18 1.65
CA ALA A 220 -0.46 -8.77 1.95
C ALA A 220 -0.79 -7.56 1.01
N LEU A 221 -0.26 -7.40 -0.23
CA LEU A 221 -0.74 -6.55 -1.36
C LEU A 221 -2.22 -6.81 -1.75
N ARG A 222 -3.07 -6.98 -0.75
CA ARG A 222 -4.52 -6.86 -0.67
C ARG A 222 -4.83 -6.15 0.59
N ILE A 223 -4.21 -6.54 1.69
CA ILE A 223 -4.49 -5.77 2.88
C ILE A 223 -3.84 -4.44 2.82
N VAL A 224 -2.82 -4.26 1.98
CA VAL A 224 -2.46 -2.91 1.65
C VAL A 224 -3.51 -2.22 0.75
N SER A 225 -4.76 -2.76 0.50
CA SER A 225 -5.99 -2.10 -0.09
C SER A 225 -7.01 -1.39 0.79
N THR A 226 -7.83 -1.98 1.66
CA THR A 226 -9.11 -1.28 1.98
C THR A 226 -9.00 -0.19 3.08
N GLY A 227 -8.50 1.00 2.64
CA GLY A 227 -8.12 2.27 3.32
C GLY A 227 -6.82 2.32 4.17
N ILE A 228 -5.67 2.98 3.85
CA ILE A 228 -4.46 2.96 4.77
C ILE A 228 -4.74 3.87 5.97
N PHE A 229 -5.94 4.42 5.98
CA PHE A 229 -6.53 5.46 6.78
C PHE A 229 -6.63 5.19 8.27
N ILE A 230 -6.88 3.95 8.73
CA ILE A 230 -6.75 3.70 10.18
C ILE A 230 -5.26 3.90 10.51
N LYS A 231 -4.33 3.50 9.65
CA LYS A 231 -2.89 3.75 9.76
C LYS A 231 -2.50 5.25 9.56
N LEU A 232 -3.43 6.14 9.18
CA LEU A 232 -3.34 7.62 9.31
C LEU A 232 -3.68 8.10 10.72
N ALA A 233 -4.64 7.42 11.33
CA ALA A 233 -5.58 8.07 12.25
C ALA A 233 -5.53 7.48 13.65
N ILE A 234 -5.26 6.19 13.74
CA ILE A 234 -5.12 5.41 14.95
C ILE A 234 -3.59 5.31 15.13
N PRO A 235 -2.99 6.02 16.10
CA PRO A 235 -1.56 6.31 16.17
C PRO A 235 -0.59 5.11 15.96
N LYS A 236 0.73 5.39 15.89
CA LYS A 236 1.77 4.42 16.32
C LYS A 236 1.63 3.91 17.76
N LEU A 237 0.62 4.47 18.41
CA LEU A 237 0.11 4.29 19.73
C LEU A 237 -1.36 3.78 19.75
N PHE A 238 -2.02 3.24 18.70
CA PHE A 238 -3.36 2.59 18.86
C PHE A 238 -3.72 1.31 18.01
N MET A 239 -2.75 0.66 17.35
CA MET A 239 -2.83 -0.47 16.39
C MET A 239 -1.49 -1.24 16.09
N LYS A 240 -0.94 -2.29 16.72
CA LYS A 240 -1.38 -3.51 17.42
C LYS A 240 -2.17 -3.34 18.73
N VAL A 241 -3.49 -3.42 18.74
CA VAL A 241 -4.18 -4.05 19.91
C VAL A 241 -5.39 -4.74 19.40
N VAL A 242 -6.26 -3.94 18.77
CA VAL A 242 -7.46 -4.46 18.15
C VAL A 242 -6.96 -5.58 17.26
N PRO A 243 -7.43 -6.84 17.42
CA PRO A 243 -6.91 -7.95 16.65
C PRO A 243 -6.94 -7.55 15.20
N ALA A 244 -8.04 -6.95 14.72
CA ALA A 244 -8.13 -6.27 13.43
C ALA A 244 -6.92 -5.40 13.07
N PHE A 245 -6.40 -4.49 13.91
CA PHE A 245 -5.20 -3.67 13.60
C PHE A 245 -3.88 -4.27 14.09
N ARG A 246 -3.83 -5.60 14.28
CA ARG A 246 -2.70 -6.36 14.83
C ARG A 246 -2.35 -7.58 14.00
N THR A 247 -3.40 -8.30 13.61
CA THR A 247 -3.69 -8.52 12.19
C THR A 247 -3.07 -7.35 11.40
N ILE A 248 -3.71 -6.19 11.32
CA ILE A 248 -3.10 -5.08 10.61
C ILE A 248 -1.91 -4.44 11.37
N ASP A 249 -1.22 -5.17 12.24
CA ASP A 249 0.13 -4.83 12.65
C ASP A 249 1.06 -6.03 12.60
N LEU A 250 1.15 -6.55 11.37
CA LEU A 250 2.35 -7.27 10.99
C LEU A 250 2.85 -7.32 9.55
N ALA A 251 2.01 -7.04 8.57
CA ALA A 251 2.34 -6.75 7.20
C ALA A 251 2.75 -5.32 6.88
N PHE A 252 3.08 -4.61 7.97
CA PHE A 252 4.28 -3.78 8.01
C PHE A 252 5.50 -4.25 8.96
N ASN A 253 5.71 -5.54 9.32
CA ASN A 253 6.97 -6.19 9.79
C ASN A 253 7.84 -7.09 8.77
N GLU A 254 7.39 -7.65 7.60
CA GLU A 254 8.24 -8.12 6.42
C GLU A 254 7.80 -8.09 4.88
N LEU A 255 7.82 -6.94 4.18
CA LEU A 255 7.38 -6.58 2.77
C LEU A 255 8.61 -5.99 2.13
N ARG A 256 9.09 -4.86 2.68
CA ARG A 256 10.47 -4.75 3.19
C ARG A 256 11.09 -6.11 3.37
N ALA A 257 10.75 -6.83 4.45
CA ALA A 257 11.50 -8.01 4.82
C ALA A 257 11.13 -9.21 3.98
N TYR A 258 10.22 -9.01 3.03
CA TYR A 258 10.14 -9.79 1.81
C TYR A 258 11.30 -9.61 0.87
N MET A 259 12.49 -9.32 1.39
CA MET A 259 13.60 -8.95 0.56
C MET A 259 15.02 -9.24 1.12
N ASN A 260 16.05 -8.78 0.41
CA ASN A 260 17.35 -9.48 0.29
C ASN A 260 17.32 -11.00 0.28
N GLU A 261 16.21 -11.61 -0.09
CA GLU A 261 16.23 -12.92 -0.73
C GLU A 261 16.02 -12.82 -2.25
N MET A 262 15.67 -11.63 -2.76
CA MET A 262 16.51 -10.99 -3.78
C MET A 262 17.73 -10.24 -3.17
N ILE A 263 18.13 -9.04 -3.62
CA ILE A 263 19.39 -8.30 -3.32
C ILE A 263 20.60 -9.14 -2.95
N THR A 264 20.78 -9.42 -1.65
CA THR A 264 21.65 -10.43 -1.02
C THR A 264 21.31 -11.87 -1.44
N GLY A 265 20.86 -12.00 -2.67
CA GLY A 265 20.78 -13.19 -3.46
C GLY A 265 21.45 -13.07 -4.85
N ARG A 266 21.68 -11.86 -5.45
CA ARG A 266 22.30 -11.42 -6.77
C ARG A 266 23.54 -10.55 -6.62
N LEU A 267 23.53 -9.71 -5.59
CA LEU A 267 24.74 -9.52 -4.80
C LEU A 267 25.38 -10.88 -4.46
N ASN A 268 24.56 -11.93 -4.29
CA ASN A 268 24.96 -13.28 -3.85
C ASN A 268 24.68 -14.42 -4.85
N SER A 269 24.38 -14.16 -6.12
CA SER A 269 24.49 -15.20 -7.17
C SER A 269 25.26 -14.63 -8.35
N GLU A 270 25.52 -15.48 -9.33
CA GLU A 270 26.08 -15.03 -10.60
C GLU A 270 25.13 -14.02 -11.25
N LYS A 271 25.68 -13.16 -12.11
CA LYS A 271 24.87 -12.26 -12.95
C LYS A 271 24.06 -13.09 -13.92
N VAL A 272 22.80 -13.15 -13.62
CA VAL A 272 21.75 -13.54 -14.53
C VAL A 272 20.97 -12.23 -14.80
N GLU A 273 20.43 -12.02 -15.98
CA GLU A 273 19.76 -10.77 -16.40
C GLU A 273 18.25 -10.86 -16.20
N ARG A 274 17.52 -9.74 -16.32
CA ARG A 274 16.16 -9.87 -16.80
C ARG A 274 15.61 -8.65 -17.54
N ASP A 275 14.30 -8.61 -17.70
CA ASP A 275 13.67 -7.97 -18.85
C ASP A 275 12.26 -7.39 -18.63
N ASP A 276 11.65 -7.58 -17.47
CA ASP A 276 10.22 -7.66 -17.32
C ASP A 276 9.47 -7.19 -15.98
N LEU A 277 10.05 -6.27 -15.13
CA LEU A 277 10.20 -5.89 -13.64
C LEU A 277 11.58 -5.70 -12.91
N PHE A 278 11.79 -6.17 -11.69
CA PHE A 278 12.72 -5.52 -10.74
C PHE A 278 14.22 -5.78 -10.86
N SER A 279 14.66 -6.66 -11.75
CA SER A 279 16.08 -6.95 -11.95
C SER A 279 16.95 -5.75 -12.27
N ASN A 280 17.01 -5.29 -13.51
CA ASN A 280 17.95 -4.26 -13.98
C ASN A 280 17.56 -2.82 -13.55
N LEU A 281 16.63 -2.75 -12.62
CA LEU A 281 16.44 -1.65 -11.71
C LEU A 281 17.79 -1.60 -10.98
N LEU A 282 18.22 -2.69 -10.32
CA LEU A 282 19.62 -2.85 -9.87
C LEU A 282 20.63 -2.43 -10.91
N GLN A 283 20.49 -2.87 -12.15
CA GLN A 283 21.56 -2.72 -13.14
C GLN A 283 21.90 -1.26 -13.31
N ALA A 284 20.90 -0.39 -13.40
CA ALA A 284 21.16 1.03 -13.44
C ALA A 284 21.86 1.52 -12.14
N ASN A 285 21.79 0.83 -11.00
CA ASN A 285 22.54 1.15 -9.76
C ASN A 285 24.02 1.02 -9.94
N ASN A 286 24.36 -0.07 -10.60
CA ASN A 286 25.73 -0.43 -10.80
C ASN A 286 26.34 0.46 -11.89
N GLU A 287 25.53 1.27 -12.61
CA GLU A 287 25.96 2.24 -13.61
C GLU A 287 26.46 3.56 -13.01
N ASP A 288 25.86 4.11 -11.94
CA ASP A 288 26.28 5.42 -11.39
C ASP A 288 27.18 5.31 -10.13
N ALA A 289 27.89 6.41 -9.85
CA ALA A 289 29.07 6.54 -8.96
C ALA A 289 28.80 6.23 -7.49
N GLU A 290 29.83 6.18 -6.62
CA GLU A 290 29.68 5.79 -5.19
C GLU A 290 29.14 6.89 -4.24
N ASP A 291 28.92 8.10 -4.77
CA ASP A 291 28.37 9.26 -4.07
C ASP A 291 27.19 9.93 -4.80
N GLU A 292 27.04 9.82 -6.13
CA GLU A 292 25.69 9.86 -6.73
C GLU A 292 24.98 8.56 -6.32
N ARG A 293 24.79 8.47 -5.00
CA ARG A 293 24.24 7.39 -4.22
C ARG A 293 23.13 7.81 -3.27
N LEU A 294 22.00 7.09 -3.31
CA LEU A 294 20.81 7.25 -2.46
C LEU A 294 20.40 5.91 -1.78
N SER A 295 19.83 5.89 -0.58
CA SER A 295 19.76 4.73 0.35
C SER A 295 19.16 3.41 -0.17
N ALA A 296 19.25 2.28 0.55
CA ALA A 296 18.17 1.26 0.58
C ALA A 296 17.63 1.13 1.99
N ASP A 297 17.70 2.16 2.81
CA ASP A 297 16.44 2.82 3.03
C ASP A 297 16.10 3.90 1.95
N GLU A 298 16.28 3.64 0.63
CA GLU A 298 15.70 4.32 -0.56
C GLU A 298 15.06 3.35 -1.62
N LEU A 299 15.61 2.15 -1.99
CA LEU A 299 14.98 0.95 -2.70
C LEU A 299 13.56 1.10 -2.96
N ILE A 300 12.88 0.10 -2.45
CA ILE A 300 11.99 0.26 -1.35
C ILE A 300 11.26 1.59 -1.22
N GLY A 301 11.31 2.62 -2.11
CA GLY A 301 10.79 3.98 -1.99
C GLY A 301 9.83 4.53 -3.01
N ASN A 302 9.86 4.11 -4.27
CA ASN A 302 8.63 3.93 -5.02
C ASN A 302 8.25 2.51 -5.17
N ILE A 303 9.04 1.68 -4.55
CA ILE A 303 8.90 0.27 -4.54
C ILE A 303 7.71 -0.21 -3.78
N TYR A 304 6.78 0.66 -3.24
CA TYR A 304 5.34 0.71 -2.74
C TYR A 304 4.58 1.82 -3.40
N ILE A 305 5.15 2.97 -3.72
CA ILE A 305 4.29 4.01 -4.27
C ILE A 305 3.98 3.75 -5.76
N PHE A 306 4.69 2.97 -6.62
CA PHE A 306 4.00 2.40 -7.83
C PHE A 306 2.97 1.31 -7.51
N PHE A 307 2.69 1.12 -6.23
CA PHE A 307 1.64 0.28 -5.69
C PHE A 307 0.61 1.19 -5.10
N VAL A 308 0.97 2.33 -4.52
CA VAL A 308 0.18 3.56 -4.50
C VAL A 308 -0.23 4.02 -5.90
N ALA A 309 0.33 3.42 -6.96
CA ALA A 309 0.23 4.06 -8.23
C ALA A 309 0.34 3.26 -9.59
N GLY A 310 0.25 1.94 -9.72
CA GLY A 310 0.28 1.06 -10.94
C GLY A 310 -0.91 0.66 -11.93
N HIS A 311 -2.08 -0.03 -11.75
CA HIS A 311 -2.90 -0.52 -10.59
C HIS A 311 -4.23 0.19 -10.21
N GLU A 312 -4.63 0.36 -8.94
CA GLU A 312 -6.02 0.61 -8.49
C GLU A 312 -6.73 1.77 -9.15
N THR A 313 -6.04 2.85 -9.43
CA THR A 313 -6.70 3.98 -10.06
C THR A 313 -6.86 3.62 -11.56
N THR A 314 -6.19 2.56 -12.05
CA THR A 314 -6.51 1.65 -13.17
C THR A 314 -7.58 0.60 -12.81
N ALA A 315 -7.67 -0.08 -11.67
CA ALA A 315 -8.84 -0.95 -11.39
C ALA A 315 -10.14 -0.19 -11.35
N ASN A 316 -10.18 0.94 -10.68
CA ASN A 316 -11.28 1.87 -10.76
C ASN A 316 -11.47 2.35 -12.21
N THR A 317 -10.40 2.60 -13.00
CA THR A 317 -10.57 2.89 -14.44
C THR A 317 -11.11 1.70 -15.24
N ILE A 318 -10.72 0.46 -14.97
CA ILE A 318 -11.20 -0.75 -15.65
C ILE A 318 -12.61 -1.05 -15.16
N CYS A 319 -12.92 -0.86 -13.87
CA CYS A 319 -14.25 -1.02 -13.29
C CYS A 319 -15.22 0.00 -13.89
N PHE A 320 -14.86 1.29 -13.87
CA PHE A 320 -15.62 2.32 -14.55
C PHE A 320 -15.68 2.06 -16.06
N ALA A 321 -14.64 1.55 -16.72
CA ALA A 321 -14.68 1.24 -18.15
C ALA A 321 -15.63 0.09 -18.46
N LEU A 322 -15.57 -1.01 -17.70
CA LEU A 322 -16.46 -2.16 -17.81
C LEU A 322 -17.90 -1.79 -17.45
N ALA A 323 -18.12 -0.98 -16.41
CA ALA A 323 -19.42 -0.45 -16.02
C ALA A 323 -19.99 0.49 -17.09
N LEU A 324 -19.15 1.36 -17.68
CA LEU A 324 -19.54 2.22 -18.80
C LEU A 324 -19.84 1.39 -20.06
N LEU A 325 -19.03 0.38 -20.39
CA LEU A 325 -19.32 -0.55 -21.51
C LEU A 325 -20.58 -1.40 -21.27
N ALA A 326 -20.89 -1.77 -20.03
CA ALA A 326 -22.12 -2.48 -19.65
C ALA A 326 -23.36 -1.58 -19.74
N LEU A 327 -23.18 -0.26 -19.54
CA LEU A 327 -24.21 0.77 -19.74
C LEU A 327 -24.29 1.25 -21.20
N HIS A 328 -23.26 1.00 -22.01
CA HIS A 328 -23.15 1.40 -23.43
C HIS A 328 -22.80 0.20 -24.34
N PRO A 329 -23.73 -0.76 -24.55
CA PRO A 329 -23.49 -1.93 -25.40
C PRO A 329 -23.10 -1.58 -26.85
N GLU A 330 -23.51 -0.43 -27.36
CA GLU A 330 -23.18 0.06 -28.69
C GLU A 330 -21.70 0.44 -28.85
N ILE A 331 -21.05 0.87 -27.76
CA ILE A 331 -19.60 1.13 -27.70
C ILE A 331 -18.84 -0.16 -27.43
N GLN A 332 -19.42 -1.07 -26.65
CA GLN A 332 -18.88 -2.41 -26.39
C GLN A 332 -18.78 -3.24 -27.68
N GLU A 333 -19.80 -3.21 -28.53
CA GLU A 333 -19.81 -3.88 -29.84
C GLU A 333 -18.78 -3.28 -30.81
N GLN A 334 -18.63 -1.95 -30.84
CA GLN A 334 -17.58 -1.29 -31.63
C GLN A 334 -16.19 -1.77 -31.21
N LEU A 335 -15.95 -1.90 -29.90
CA LEU A 335 -14.70 -2.43 -29.37
C LEU A 335 -14.51 -3.92 -29.70
N PHE A 336 -15.57 -4.73 -29.62
CA PHE A 336 -15.51 -6.14 -30.02
C PHE A 336 -15.08 -6.31 -31.49
N GLN A 337 -15.69 -5.59 -32.43
CA GLN A 337 -15.32 -5.69 -33.83
C GLN A 337 -13.91 -5.12 -34.10
N HIS A 338 -13.53 -3.97 -33.52
CA HIS A 338 -12.17 -3.43 -33.62
C HIS A 338 -11.12 -4.46 -33.17
N ASN A 339 -11.35 -5.10 -32.03
CA ASN A 339 -10.47 -6.12 -31.47
C ASN A 339 -10.36 -7.35 -32.39
N LYS A 340 -11.51 -7.83 -32.89
CA LYS A 340 -11.60 -8.99 -33.79
C LYS A 340 -10.88 -8.76 -35.12
N ASP A 341 -10.98 -7.57 -35.70
CA ASP A 341 -10.27 -7.21 -36.94
C ASP A 341 -8.74 -7.19 -36.74
N GLN A 342 -8.26 -6.83 -35.55
CA GLN A 342 -6.84 -6.93 -35.19
C GLN A 342 -6.42 -8.34 -34.71
N MET A 343 -7.37 -9.26 -34.45
CA MET A 343 -7.13 -10.60 -33.91
C MET A 343 -7.88 -11.71 -34.68
N PRO A 344 -7.68 -11.86 -36.00
CA PRO A 344 -8.49 -12.72 -36.86
C PRO A 344 -8.45 -14.23 -36.54
N ASN A 345 -7.56 -14.67 -35.64
CA ASN A 345 -7.39 -16.08 -35.25
C ASN A 345 -7.96 -16.43 -33.86
N GLY A 346 -8.68 -15.51 -33.20
CA GLY A 346 -9.25 -15.73 -31.85
C GLY A 346 -8.21 -15.91 -30.73
N LYS A 347 -6.92 -15.70 -31.03
CA LYS A 347 -5.84 -15.62 -30.04
C LYS A 347 -5.81 -14.20 -29.44
N PRO A 348 -5.43 -14.03 -28.17
CA PRO A 348 -5.15 -12.72 -27.60
C PRO A 348 -4.07 -11.95 -28.38
N PRO A 349 -4.03 -10.62 -28.26
CA PRO A 349 -3.13 -9.78 -29.06
C PRO A 349 -1.70 -9.86 -28.53
N THR A 350 -0.66 -9.85 -29.37
CA THR A 350 0.72 -9.74 -28.87
C THR A 350 1.08 -8.29 -28.55
N TYR A 351 2.17 -8.07 -27.81
CA TYR A 351 2.61 -6.71 -27.44
C TYR A 351 2.85 -5.81 -28.66
N GLU A 352 3.40 -6.41 -29.71
CA GLU A 352 3.68 -5.79 -31.00
C GLU A 352 2.40 -5.36 -31.74
N GLN A 353 1.22 -5.78 -31.27
CA GLN A 353 -0.10 -5.38 -31.76
C GLN A 353 -0.79 -4.30 -30.90
N MET A 354 -0.17 -3.84 -29.79
CA MET A 354 -0.78 -2.79 -28.95
C MET A 354 -1.00 -1.45 -29.69
N PRO A 355 -0.07 -0.94 -30.51
CA PRO A 355 -0.27 0.33 -31.23
C PRO A 355 -1.52 0.38 -32.14
N GLN A 356 -2.04 -0.79 -32.54
CA GLN A 356 -3.22 -0.96 -33.39
C GLN A 356 -4.54 -1.01 -32.57
N LEU A 357 -4.47 -1.17 -31.25
CA LEU A 357 -5.63 -1.25 -30.35
C LEU A 357 -6.07 0.14 -29.86
N THR A 358 -6.13 1.09 -30.81
CA THR A 358 -6.39 2.51 -30.57
C THR A 358 -7.75 2.79 -29.94
N PHE A 359 -8.81 2.07 -30.33
CA PHE A 359 -10.15 2.29 -29.77
C PHE A 359 -10.27 1.82 -28.31
N ALA A 360 -9.56 0.75 -27.93
CA ALA A 360 -9.46 0.33 -26.54
C ALA A 360 -8.75 1.39 -25.68
N LEU A 361 -7.64 1.94 -26.17
CA LEU A 361 -6.95 3.06 -25.51
C LEU A 361 -7.88 4.29 -25.37
N ALA A 362 -8.67 4.57 -26.40
CA ALA A 362 -9.65 5.65 -26.42
C ALA A 362 -10.80 5.45 -25.39
N VAL A 363 -11.27 4.22 -25.19
CA VAL A 363 -12.25 3.87 -24.13
C VAL A 363 -11.66 4.13 -22.74
N ILE A 364 -10.41 3.73 -22.52
CA ILE A 364 -9.70 3.93 -21.25
C ILE A 364 -9.45 5.43 -20.99
N TYR A 365 -9.08 6.20 -22.01
CA TYR A 365 -8.91 7.65 -21.91
C TYR A 365 -10.22 8.38 -21.58
N GLU A 366 -11.33 8.03 -22.24
CA GLU A 366 -12.63 8.62 -21.95
C GLU A 366 -13.14 8.25 -20.55
N THR A 367 -12.88 7.03 -20.11
CA THR A 367 -13.17 6.62 -18.73
C THR A 367 -12.38 7.47 -17.72
N MET A 368 -11.08 7.67 -17.94
CA MET A 368 -10.25 8.55 -17.10
C MET A 368 -10.63 10.04 -17.20
N ARG A 369 -11.29 10.47 -18.28
CA ARG A 369 -11.84 11.82 -18.40
C ARG A 369 -13.08 11.98 -17.50
N MET A 370 -14.03 11.06 -17.61
CA MET A 370 -15.31 11.13 -16.86
C MET A 370 -15.15 10.79 -15.38
N TYR A 371 -14.34 9.79 -15.07
CA TYR A 371 -14.07 9.34 -13.70
C TYR A 371 -12.57 9.51 -13.44
N PRO A 372 -12.04 10.75 -13.34
CA PRO A 372 -10.62 10.99 -13.11
C PRO A 372 -10.27 10.60 -11.69
N PRO A 373 -9.61 9.46 -11.45
CA PRO A 373 -9.55 8.92 -10.11
C PRO A 373 -8.33 9.44 -9.34
N VAL A 374 -7.73 10.56 -9.78
CA VAL A 374 -7.23 11.57 -8.85
C VAL A 374 -8.04 12.83 -9.12
N THR A 375 -8.87 13.26 -8.17
CA THR A 375 -9.91 14.29 -8.38
C THR A 375 -9.46 15.72 -8.07
N GLY A 376 -8.37 15.89 -7.31
CA GLY A 376 -7.93 17.21 -6.89
C GLY A 376 -6.47 17.22 -6.60
N ILE A 377 -5.74 18.00 -7.38
CA ILE A 377 -4.29 18.08 -7.32
C ILE A 377 -3.83 19.55 -7.07
N PRO A 378 -3.93 20.02 -5.80
CA PRO A 378 -3.37 21.26 -5.21
C PRO A 378 -1.91 21.66 -5.42
N LYS A 379 -1.42 22.69 -4.69
CA LYS A 379 -0.05 23.29 -4.70
C LYS A 379 0.09 24.57 -3.81
N TYR A 380 1.30 25.14 -3.55
CA TYR A 380 1.49 26.44 -2.86
C TYR A 380 2.49 27.41 -3.51
N SER A 381 2.29 28.72 -3.33
CA SER A 381 3.23 29.70 -3.88
C SER A 381 4.48 29.93 -3.04
N ALA A 382 5.66 29.83 -3.68
CA ALA A 382 6.95 30.17 -3.08
C ALA A 382 7.09 31.68 -2.82
N GLU A 383 6.43 32.50 -3.63
CA GLU A 383 6.55 33.95 -3.73
C GLU A 383 5.16 34.60 -3.94
N ASP A 384 5.07 35.91 -3.78
CA ASP A 384 3.88 36.68 -4.18
C ASP A 384 3.94 36.90 -5.71
N THR A 385 2.89 36.55 -6.46
CA THR A 385 3.00 36.38 -7.94
C THR A 385 1.63 36.41 -8.66
N THR A 386 1.61 36.30 -10.01
CA THR A 386 0.40 36.53 -10.86
C THR A 386 0.31 35.66 -12.15
N LEU A 387 -0.92 35.32 -12.57
CA LEU A 387 -1.30 34.53 -13.79
C LEU A 387 -1.86 35.37 -14.95
N THR A 388 -2.37 34.66 -15.98
CA THR A 388 -3.74 34.95 -16.48
C THR A 388 -4.65 33.69 -16.65
N THR A 389 -5.79 33.58 -15.93
CA THR A 389 -6.83 32.54 -16.18
C THR A 389 -7.93 33.06 -17.11
N SER A 390 -8.81 32.17 -17.61
CA SER A 390 -9.96 32.54 -18.46
C SER A 390 -11.33 32.05 -17.94
N ASN A 391 -12.40 32.38 -18.69
CA ASN A 391 -13.75 31.83 -18.55
C ASN A 391 -14.29 31.23 -19.86
N SER A 392 -15.55 30.80 -19.86
CA SER A 392 -16.31 30.28 -21.01
C SER A 392 -16.39 31.22 -22.22
N HIS A 393 -16.19 32.53 -22.04
CA HIS A 393 -16.16 33.53 -23.11
C HIS A 393 -14.73 33.87 -23.59
N ASN A 394 -13.71 33.16 -23.08
CA ASN A 394 -12.28 33.43 -23.29
C ASN A 394 -11.81 34.82 -22.82
N GLU A 395 -12.58 35.49 -21.94
CA GLU A 395 -12.12 36.69 -21.23
C GLU A 395 -10.97 36.31 -20.28
N LYS A 396 -10.06 37.25 -19.99
CA LYS A 396 -8.78 36.99 -19.32
C LYS A 396 -8.58 37.80 -18.02
N PHE A 397 -7.88 37.20 -17.05
CA PHE A 397 -8.02 37.52 -15.61
C PHE A 397 -6.66 37.29 -14.83
N THR A 398 -5.99 38.33 -14.27
CA THR A 398 -4.61 38.38 -13.66
C THR A 398 -4.45 38.90 -12.20
N PHE A 399 -4.02 38.09 -11.19
CA PHE A 399 -4.07 38.46 -9.73
C PHE A 399 -2.89 38.13 -8.83
N PRO A 400 -2.84 38.74 -7.62
CA PRO A 400 -1.98 38.27 -6.54
C PRO A 400 -2.40 36.89 -6.04
N VAL A 401 -1.59 35.86 -6.30
CA VAL A 401 -1.43 34.78 -5.31
C VAL A 401 -0.39 35.23 -4.29
N PRO A 402 -0.78 35.39 -3.02
CA PRO A 402 0.20 35.56 -1.95
C PRO A 402 1.03 34.30 -1.72
N LYS A 403 2.27 34.49 -1.29
CA LYS A 403 3.15 33.43 -0.77
C LYS A 403 2.44 32.58 0.28
N GLY A 404 2.55 31.26 0.19
CA GLY A 404 1.89 30.33 1.11
C GLY A 404 0.41 30.05 0.82
N THR A 405 -0.22 30.73 -0.13
CA THR A 405 -1.60 30.42 -0.55
C THR A 405 -1.66 29.05 -1.19
N LEU A 406 -2.70 28.27 -0.86
CA LEU A 406 -2.95 27.00 -1.50
C LEU A 406 -3.71 27.19 -2.82
N LEU A 407 -3.36 26.40 -3.82
CA LEU A 407 -4.11 26.26 -5.07
C LEU A 407 -4.50 24.80 -5.25
N VAL A 408 -5.52 24.48 -6.05
CA VAL A 408 -6.21 23.19 -6.21
C VAL A 408 -6.54 22.99 -7.68
N ILE A 409 -5.84 22.13 -8.41
CA ILE A 409 -6.35 21.72 -9.74
C ILE A 409 -7.51 20.77 -9.53
N ASP A 410 -8.62 21.08 -10.16
CA ASP A 410 -9.85 20.33 -10.11
C ASP A 410 -9.95 19.53 -11.41
N THR A 411 -9.51 18.28 -11.39
CA THR A 411 -9.49 17.43 -12.60
C THR A 411 -10.90 17.16 -13.13
N PRO A 412 -11.95 16.90 -12.32
CA PRO A 412 -13.33 16.92 -12.79
C PRO A 412 -13.72 18.31 -13.33
N GLY A 413 -13.31 19.39 -12.67
CA GLY A 413 -13.49 20.77 -13.15
C GLY A 413 -12.95 21.00 -14.57
N LEU A 414 -11.76 20.48 -14.88
CA LEU A 414 -11.12 20.54 -16.19
C LEU A 414 -11.76 19.57 -17.20
N HIS A 415 -11.96 18.31 -16.81
CA HIS A 415 -12.37 17.23 -17.70
C HIS A 415 -13.86 17.28 -18.08
N TYR A 416 -14.67 17.98 -17.28
CA TYR A 416 -16.06 18.32 -17.61
C TYR A 416 -16.20 19.73 -18.22
N ASN A 417 -15.10 20.46 -18.46
CA ASN A 417 -15.13 21.82 -19.02
C ASN A 417 -15.51 21.78 -20.52
N ALA A 418 -16.67 22.35 -20.85
CA ALA A 418 -17.21 22.38 -22.21
C ALA A 418 -16.36 23.19 -23.21
N ARG A 419 -15.42 24.03 -22.74
CA ARG A 419 -14.44 24.73 -23.60
C ARG A 419 -13.50 23.77 -24.32
N TYR A 420 -13.16 22.64 -23.69
CA TYR A 420 -12.20 21.65 -24.21
C TYR A 420 -12.89 20.35 -24.62
N TRP A 421 -14.01 20.00 -23.96
CA TRP A 421 -14.68 18.71 -24.12
C TRP A 421 -16.13 18.90 -24.57
N LYS A 422 -16.38 18.75 -25.87
CA LYS A 422 -17.75 18.72 -26.42
C LYS A 422 -18.57 17.59 -25.77
N ASP A 423 -19.81 17.87 -25.40
CA ASP A 423 -20.72 16.94 -24.70
C ASP A 423 -20.02 16.26 -23.50
N PRO A 424 -19.57 17.03 -22.48
CA PRO A 424 -18.62 16.55 -21.48
C PRO A 424 -19.21 15.48 -20.53
N TYR A 425 -20.53 15.41 -20.41
CA TYR A 425 -21.22 14.42 -19.56
C TYR A 425 -21.55 13.10 -20.28
N GLU A 426 -21.28 13.02 -21.58
CA GLU A 426 -21.49 11.80 -22.37
C GLU A 426 -20.20 10.99 -22.51
N PHE A 427 -20.36 9.66 -22.52
CA PHE A 427 -19.28 8.70 -22.73
C PHE A 427 -19.05 8.53 -24.24
N LYS A 428 -18.01 9.19 -24.77
CA LYS A 428 -17.68 9.20 -26.21
C LYS A 428 -16.18 8.91 -26.45
N PRO A 429 -15.75 7.64 -26.43
CA PRO A 429 -14.37 7.24 -26.68
C PRO A 429 -13.77 7.80 -27.98
N SER A 430 -14.57 7.90 -29.05
CA SER A 430 -14.09 8.37 -30.37
C SER A 430 -13.37 9.72 -30.35
N ARG A 431 -13.63 10.59 -29.36
CA ARG A 431 -12.93 11.87 -29.19
C ARG A 431 -11.41 11.75 -29.07
N PHE A 432 -10.90 10.58 -28.65
CA PHE A 432 -9.47 10.31 -28.53
C PHE A 432 -8.83 9.70 -29.78
N LEU A 433 -9.63 9.39 -30.82
CA LEU A 433 -9.14 9.06 -32.17
C LEU A 433 -8.99 10.30 -33.08
N GLU A 434 -9.67 11.39 -32.72
CA GLU A 434 -9.56 12.71 -33.36
C GLU A 434 -8.40 13.51 -32.75
N ASP A 435 -8.24 14.79 -33.10
CA ASP A 435 -7.33 15.70 -32.39
C ASP A 435 -8.04 16.36 -31.20
N TRP A 436 -7.34 16.49 -30.07
CA TRP A 436 -7.93 16.89 -28.78
C TRP A 436 -6.92 17.64 -27.91
N ASP A 437 -7.44 18.53 -27.04
CA ASP A 437 -6.60 19.36 -26.18
C ASP A 437 -5.89 18.53 -25.10
N ARG A 438 -4.58 18.35 -25.29
CA ARG A 438 -3.71 17.58 -24.41
C ARG A 438 -3.36 18.30 -23.11
N ASP A 439 -3.53 19.63 -23.04
CA ASP A 439 -3.42 20.39 -21.79
C ASP A 439 -4.73 20.33 -20.98
N ALA A 440 -5.85 19.97 -21.60
CA ALA A 440 -7.14 19.74 -20.93
C ALA A 440 -7.33 18.30 -20.39
N PHE A 441 -6.35 17.41 -20.60
CA PHE A 441 -6.40 16.01 -20.19
C PHE A 441 -5.33 15.71 -19.12
N ALA A 442 -5.71 15.86 -17.86
CA ALA A 442 -4.82 15.74 -16.72
C ALA A 442 -5.07 14.52 -15.78
N PRO A 443 -5.73 13.40 -16.16
CA PRO A 443 -5.82 12.26 -15.24
C PRO A 443 -4.42 11.73 -14.95
N PHE A 444 -3.59 11.75 -16.00
CA PHE A 444 -2.18 11.41 -16.09
C PHE A 444 -1.24 12.56 -15.72
N SER A 445 -1.75 13.57 -14.99
CA SER A 445 -1.06 14.83 -14.68
C SER A 445 -0.49 15.50 -15.96
N ILE A 446 0.20 16.63 -15.85
CA ILE A 446 0.74 17.38 -17.02
C ILE A 446 2.24 17.70 -16.86
N GLY A 447 2.91 17.96 -17.99
CA GLY A 447 4.30 18.42 -18.03
C GLY A 447 5.28 17.45 -17.34
N SER A 448 6.30 17.99 -16.68
CA SER A 448 7.34 17.16 -16.07
C SER A 448 6.90 16.39 -14.81
N ARG A 449 5.62 16.36 -14.47
CA ARG A 449 5.06 15.49 -13.44
C ARG A 449 3.87 14.70 -13.98
N ALA A 450 3.84 14.45 -15.28
CA ALA A 450 2.92 13.53 -15.96
C ALA A 450 3.64 12.28 -16.42
N CYS A 451 3.00 11.11 -16.29
CA CYS A 451 3.26 10.04 -17.25
C CYS A 451 3.74 8.61 -16.79
N LEU A 452 3.77 8.25 -15.49
CA LEU A 452 4.90 7.51 -14.81
C LEU A 452 5.11 6.11 -15.40
N GLY A 453 4.16 5.24 -15.10
CA GLY A 453 3.76 4.07 -15.85
C GLY A 453 2.62 4.39 -16.80
N ARG A 454 2.63 5.49 -17.55
CA ARG A 454 1.58 5.75 -18.57
C ARG A 454 1.31 4.54 -19.43
N ARG A 455 2.37 4.10 -20.13
CA ARG A 455 2.35 2.90 -20.94
C ARG A 455 2.12 1.65 -20.11
N PHE A 456 2.47 1.63 -18.82
CA PHE A 456 2.03 0.57 -17.92
C PHE A 456 0.51 0.50 -17.86
N ALA A 457 -0.12 1.54 -17.30
CA ALA A 457 -1.57 1.61 -17.10
C ALA A 457 -2.34 1.49 -18.41
N GLU A 458 -1.77 1.99 -19.52
CA GLU A 458 -2.29 1.81 -20.87
C GLU A 458 -2.15 0.37 -21.38
N MET A 459 -0.97 -0.27 -21.28
CA MET A 459 -0.79 -1.68 -21.65
C MET A 459 -1.74 -2.56 -20.84
N GLU A 460 -1.76 -2.39 -19.51
CA GLU A 460 -2.66 -3.06 -18.57
C GLU A 460 -4.11 -2.91 -18.99
N SER A 461 -4.60 -1.67 -19.03
CA SER A 461 -6.02 -1.41 -19.28
C SER A 461 -6.44 -1.88 -20.66
N VAL A 462 -5.60 -1.69 -21.68
CA VAL A 462 -5.91 -2.08 -23.06
C VAL A 462 -5.88 -3.60 -23.21
N ALA A 463 -4.83 -4.29 -22.77
CA ALA A 463 -4.74 -5.74 -22.88
C ALA A 463 -5.90 -6.46 -22.16
N VAL A 464 -6.27 -5.95 -20.98
CA VAL A 464 -7.42 -6.44 -20.20
C VAL A 464 -8.73 -6.17 -20.94
N LEU A 465 -9.01 -4.91 -21.28
CA LEU A 465 -10.28 -4.52 -21.90
C LEU A 465 -10.48 -5.23 -23.24
N CYS A 466 -9.41 -5.36 -24.04
CA CYS A 466 -9.42 -6.12 -25.28
C CYS A 466 -9.73 -7.60 -25.04
N THR A 467 -9.07 -8.24 -24.07
CA THR A 467 -9.20 -9.68 -23.83
C THR A 467 -10.54 -10.04 -23.15
N VAL A 468 -11.12 -9.17 -22.31
CA VAL A 468 -12.49 -9.33 -21.79
C VAL A 468 -13.47 -9.25 -22.95
N VAL A 469 -13.50 -8.12 -23.66
CA VAL A 469 -14.54 -7.83 -24.66
C VAL A 469 -14.46 -8.78 -25.87
N SER A 470 -13.27 -9.30 -26.20
CA SER A 470 -13.11 -10.33 -27.25
C SER A 470 -13.61 -11.72 -26.87
N ARG A 471 -14.01 -11.94 -25.61
CA ARG A 471 -14.46 -13.24 -25.08
C ARG A 471 -15.85 -13.20 -24.44
N TYR A 472 -16.20 -12.08 -23.79
CA TYR A 472 -17.43 -11.93 -23.01
C TYR A 472 -18.16 -10.63 -23.36
N LYS A 473 -19.48 -10.73 -23.49
CA LYS A 473 -20.37 -9.57 -23.40
C LYS A 473 -20.53 -9.19 -21.92
N ILE A 474 -20.39 -7.91 -21.62
CA ILE A 474 -20.51 -7.34 -20.28
C ILE A 474 -21.90 -6.71 -20.16
N GLU A 475 -22.64 -7.08 -19.12
CA GLU A 475 -23.98 -6.55 -18.84
C GLU A 475 -24.11 -6.20 -17.35
N VAL A 476 -24.95 -5.21 -17.02
CA VAL A 476 -25.26 -4.88 -15.63
C VAL A 476 -26.12 -6.00 -15.04
N LYS A 477 -25.61 -6.68 -14.01
CA LYS A 477 -26.32 -7.72 -13.24
C LYS A 477 -27.76 -7.29 -12.90
N ASP A 478 -28.73 -8.09 -13.33
CA ASP A 478 -30.12 -7.95 -12.90
C ASP A 478 -30.30 -8.51 -11.48
N ASP A 479 -30.51 -7.63 -10.51
CA ASP A 479 -30.93 -7.97 -9.14
C ASP A 479 -32.45 -7.73 -9.00
N PRO A 480 -33.24 -8.70 -8.50
CA PRO A 480 -34.67 -8.55 -8.23
C PRO A 480 -35.09 -7.30 -7.44
N LYS A 481 -34.18 -6.68 -6.67
CA LYS A 481 -34.42 -5.43 -5.92
C LYS A 481 -34.59 -4.19 -6.81
N PHE A 482 -34.03 -4.19 -8.03
CA PHE A 482 -33.96 -3.02 -8.92
C PHE A 482 -34.84 -3.18 -10.18
N VAL A 483 -35.74 -4.16 -10.20
CA VAL A 483 -36.64 -4.41 -11.32
C VAL A 483 -37.54 -3.20 -11.59
N GLY A 484 -37.41 -2.61 -12.77
CA GLY A 484 -38.16 -1.43 -13.21
C GLY A 484 -37.44 -0.09 -13.06
N GLU A 485 -36.17 -0.07 -12.62
CA GLU A 485 -35.35 1.15 -12.61
C GLU A 485 -35.17 1.75 -14.03
N SER A 486 -35.16 3.08 -14.13
CA SER A 486 -34.81 3.76 -15.38
C SER A 486 -33.32 3.66 -15.70
N PHE A 487 -32.94 3.92 -16.95
CA PHE A 487 -31.51 3.99 -17.33
C PHE A 487 -30.74 5.04 -16.50
N THR A 488 -31.37 6.15 -16.13
CA THR A 488 -30.74 7.19 -15.30
C THR A 488 -30.49 6.71 -13.87
N GLU A 489 -31.43 5.95 -13.29
CA GLU A 489 -31.27 5.34 -11.96
C GLU A 489 -30.24 4.20 -12.00
N LYS A 490 -30.31 3.31 -13.00
CA LYS A 490 -29.30 2.26 -13.25
C LYS A 490 -27.90 2.89 -13.40
N LYS A 491 -27.75 3.94 -14.20
CA LYS A 491 -26.47 4.67 -14.40
C LYS A 491 -25.98 5.35 -13.13
N ALA A 492 -26.87 5.95 -12.34
CA ALA A 492 -26.50 6.58 -11.07
C ALA A 492 -26.07 5.56 -10.01
N ARG A 493 -26.73 4.38 -9.95
CA ARG A 493 -26.43 3.28 -9.04
C ARG A 493 -25.16 2.51 -9.43
N VAL A 494 -24.96 2.27 -10.74
CA VAL A 494 -23.83 1.53 -11.29
C VAL A 494 -22.55 2.39 -11.38
N LEU A 495 -22.67 3.72 -11.29
CA LEU A 495 -21.53 4.65 -11.28
C LEU A 495 -21.57 5.60 -10.06
N ASP A 496 -22.08 5.14 -8.92
CA ASP A 496 -21.97 5.88 -7.66
C ASP A 496 -20.50 5.90 -7.18
N THR A 497 -20.10 6.98 -6.50
CA THR A 497 -18.68 7.22 -6.20
C THR A 497 -18.38 7.96 -4.90
N LYS A 498 -17.18 7.67 -4.37
CA LYS A 498 -16.67 8.19 -3.11
C LYS A 498 -15.22 8.66 -3.26
N ALA A 499 -14.88 9.80 -2.66
CA ALA A 499 -13.52 10.34 -2.72
C ALA A 499 -12.66 9.82 -1.57
N GLY A 500 -11.70 8.95 -1.90
CA GLY A 500 -10.52 8.66 -1.11
C GLY A 500 -9.37 9.63 -1.47
N LEU A 501 -8.24 9.09 -1.94
CA LEU A 501 -7.47 9.79 -2.99
C LEU A 501 -8.14 9.53 -4.33
N THR A 502 -8.46 8.27 -4.53
CA THR A 502 -9.27 7.76 -5.61
C THR A 502 -10.60 8.48 -5.69
N LEU A 503 -11.12 8.57 -6.91
CA LEU A 503 -12.55 8.37 -7.08
C LEU A 503 -12.78 6.86 -7.08
N THR A 504 -13.32 6.32 -5.98
CA THR A 504 -13.64 4.90 -5.82
C THR A 504 -15.11 4.67 -6.14
N HIS A 505 -15.47 3.50 -6.70
CA HIS A 505 -16.86 3.03 -6.80
C HIS A 505 -17.47 2.79 -5.40
N THR A 506 -18.80 2.90 -5.26
CA THR A 506 -19.51 2.54 -4.01
C THR A 506 -20.59 1.46 -4.21
N ASP A 507 -20.40 0.30 -3.54
CA ASP A 507 -21.43 -0.72 -3.42
C ASP A 507 -22.58 -0.26 -2.51
N CYS A 508 -23.80 -0.29 -3.05
CA CYS A 508 -25.01 0.26 -2.46
C CYS A 508 -25.51 -0.52 -1.22
N GLU A 509 -25.02 -1.75 -0.97
CA GLU A 509 -25.47 -2.58 0.17
C GLU A 509 -24.43 -2.80 1.28
N LYS A 510 -23.17 -2.39 1.12
CA LYS A 510 -22.07 -2.75 2.05
C LYS A 510 -21.21 -1.58 2.57
N ASP A 511 -21.68 -0.33 2.60
CA ASP A 511 -20.84 0.81 3.02
C ASP A 511 -20.37 0.73 4.49
N PHE A 512 -19.16 0.21 4.69
CA PHE A 512 -18.52 -0.06 5.99
C PHE A 512 -17.94 1.20 6.67
N CYS A 513 -18.61 2.35 6.51
CA CYS A 513 -18.21 3.59 7.17
C CYS A 513 -18.84 3.75 8.56
N LEU A 514 -18.01 3.54 9.59
CA LEU A 514 -18.31 3.81 11.01
C LEU A 514 -19.43 2.96 11.64
N ASP A 515 -19.31 1.63 11.57
CA ASP A 515 -20.12 0.68 12.37
C ASP A 515 -19.79 0.70 13.90
N ILE A 516 -19.26 1.83 14.39
CA ILE A 516 -19.24 2.20 15.82
C ILE A 516 -20.68 2.33 16.34
N ALA A 517 -21.62 2.70 15.46
CA ALA A 517 -23.04 2.90 15.78
C ALA A 517 -23.73 1.64 16.35
N ARG A 518 -23.29 0.43 15.99
CA ARG A 518 -23.89 -0.82 16.53
C ARG A 518 -23.64 -1.06 18.02
N PHE A 519 -22.74 -0.33 18.67
CA PHE A 519 -22.48 -0.47 20.11
C PHE A 519 -23.18 0.56 21.02
N TYR A 520 -23.79 1.63 20.50
CA TYR A 520 -24.54 2.59 21.32
C TYR A 520 -25.76 3.22 20.60
N PRO A 521 -27.00 3.06 21.13
CA PRO A 521 -28.21 3.57 20.50
C PRO A 521 -28.48 5.05 20.85
N LEU A 522 -27.94 5.98 20.06
CA LEU A 522 -28.32 7.40 20.10
C LEU A 522 -28.94 7.83 18.76
N LYS A 523 -30.21 8.23 18.78
CA LYS A 523 -30.94 8.67 17.59
C LYS A 523 -30.40 10.02 17.06
N PRO A 524 -30.29 10.21 15.73
CA PRO A 524 -29.75 11.44 15.16
C PRO A 524 -30.69 12.63 15.34
N LEU A 525 -30.18 13.74 15.85
CA LEU A 525 -30.88 15.03 15.90
C LEU A 525 -30.68 15.79 14.57
N SER A 526 -31.44 15.42 13.55
CA SER A 526 -31.41 16.07 12.23
C SER A 526 -32.29 17.32 12.17
N ARG A 527 -31.71 18.51 12.36
CA ARG A 527 -32.26 19.80 11.88
C ARG A 527 -31.26 20.96 11.96
N ILE A 528 -31.50 21.97 11.14
CA ILE A 528 -30.76 23.25 11.00
C ILE A 528 -29.40 23.13 10.29
N TYR A 529 -29.43 23.38 8.97
CA TYR A 529 -28.37 24.12 8.27
C TYR A 529 -29.02 25.19 7.39
N PHE A 530 -28.39 26.35 7.28
CA PHE A 530 -28.80 27.40 6.36
C PHE A 530 -27.57 28.15 5.83
N LEU A 531 -27.69 28.70 4.63
CA LEU A 531 -26.57 29.25 3.86
C LEU A 531 -26.12 30.62 4.39
N LEU A 532 -24.89 31.00 4.05
CA LEU A 532 -24.59 32.38 3.63
C LEU A 532 -23.34 32.42 2.73
N SER A 533 -23.51 32.92 1.51
CA SER A 533 -22.46 33.06 0.50
C SER A 533 -22.44 34.50 0.00
N LEU A 534 -21.28 35.14 -0.14
CA LEU A 534 -21.12 36.33 -1.00
C LEU A 534 -19.71 36.38 -1.64
N PRO A 535 -19.56 36.97 -2.84
CA PRO A 535 -18.45 36.64 -3.74
C PRO A 535 -17.64 37.84 -4.26
N SER A 536 -16.57 37.49 -4.99
CA SER A 536 -15.96 38.27 -6.07
C SER A 536 -15.16 39.54 -5.69
N PRO A 537 -14.23 39.98 -6.57
CA PRO A 537 -13.84 39.38 -7.84
C PRO A 537 -12.32 39.16 -7.94
N LEU A 538 -11.89 39.01 -9.18
CA LEU A 538 -10.56 39.22 -9.67
C LEU A 538 -9.56 38.11 -9.37
N GLU A 539 -9.60 37.09 -10.24
CA GLU A 539 -8.40 36.41 -10.74
C GLU A 539 -7.77 35.50 -9.65
N GLY A 540 -6.72 34.68 -9.78
CA GLY A 540 -5.86 34.29 -10.90
C GLY A 540 -4.39 34.10 -10.49
N THR A 541 -3.95 32.91 -10.00
CA THR A 541 -2.60 32.29 -10.22
C THR A 541 -2.66 30.76 -10.32
N PHE A 542 -1.62 30.09 -10.87
CA PHE A 542 -1.67 28.68 -11.28
C PHE A 542 -0.41 27.89 -10.90
N LEU A 543 -0.60 26.77 -10.20
CA LEU A 543 0.43 26.11 -9.41
C LEU A 543 0.27 24.57 -9.48
N GLY A 544 1.25 23.82 -10.02
CA GLY A 544 0.95 22.51 -10.64
C GLY A 544 1.05 21.15 -9.94
N ILE A 545 -0.14 20.65 -9.57
CA ILE A 545 -0.55 19.28 -9.21
C ILE A 545 0.02 18.74 -7.90
N THR A 546 -0.75 18.60 -6.78
CA THR A 546 -0.45 18.03 -5.42
C THR A 546 -1.71 17.73 -4.54
N GLU A 547 -2.18 16.51 -4.27
CA GLU A 547 -3.25 16.32 -3.26
C GLU A 547 -2.92 16.86 -1.84
N VAL A 548 -3.87 17.53 -1.15
CA VAL A 548 -3.67 18.16 0.18
C VAL A 548 -4.63 17.64 1.26
N CYS A 549 -4.06 17.13 2.35
CA CYS A 549 -4.77 16.54 3.50
C CYS A 549 -4.41 17.25 4.83
N LEU A 550 -5.00 18.41 5.17
CA LEU A 550 -4.77 19.10 6.46
C LEU A 550 -5.22 18.22 7.66
N GLY A 551 -4.33 17.42 8.26
CA GLY A 551 -4.63 16.50 9.36
C GLY A 551 -3.63 16.57 10.52
N PHE A 552 -4.06 16.22 11.73
CA PHE A 552 -3.17 16.27 12.91
C PHE A 552 -2.22 15.07 12.98
N GLN A 553 -1.05 15.32 13.58
CA GLN A 553 0.12 14.46 13.65
C GLN A 553 -0.07 13.19 14.49
N SER A 554 -0.77 12.18 13.99
CA SER A 554 -0.71 10.84 14.59
C SER A 554 -1.02 9.67 13.64
N ASN A 555 0.05 9.26 12.96
CA ASN A 555 0.17 8.14 12.00
C ASN A 555 -0.05 8.57 10.51
N PRO A 556 0.47 7.85 9.50
CA PRO A 556 0.39 8.26 8.07
C PRO A 556 -0.72 7.54 7.19
N ALA A 557 -1.47 8.18 6.27
CA ALA A 557 -2.24 7.47 5.19
C ALA A 557 -2.79 8.23 3.95
N VAL A 558 -3.50 7.41 3.13
CA VAL A 558 -4.16 7.47 1.80
C VAL A 558 -5.06 6.19 1.62
N PRO A 559 -5.97 5.97 0.63
CA PRO A 559 -6.65 4.69 0.49
C PRO A 559 -5.61 3.67 0.12
N LEU A 560 -5.61 2.63 0.92
CA LEU A 560 -4.80 1.43 0.77
C LEU A 560 -5.08 0.93 -0.69
N GLU A 561 -6.24 1.16 -1.32
CA GLU A 561 -6.47 0.62 -2.66
C GLU A 561 -5.61 1.37 -3.67
N LEU A 562 -5.54 2.70 -3.56
CA LEU A 562 -4.55 3.48 -4.29
C LEU A 562 -3.21 2.87 -3.99
N ILE A 563 -2.89 2.61 -2.73
CA ILE A 563 -1.71 1.89 -2.26
C ILE A 563 -1.54 0.52 -2.85
N LEU A 564 -2.49 -0.18 -3.44
CA LEU A 564 -2.36 -1.62 -3.47
C LEU A 564 -1.59 -2.25 -4.58
N SER A 565 -1.58 -1.50 -5.64
CA SER A 565 -1.02 -1.77 -6.92
C SER A 565 -1.24 -0.49 -7.71
N GLY A 566 -2.28 0.35 -7.44
CA GLY A 566 -2.46 1.84 -7.61
C GLY A 566 -2.55 2.62 -8.94
N VAL A 567 -2.82 3.94 -9.03
CA VAL A 567 -2.75 4.79 -10.29
C VAL A 567 -1.70 5.85 -10.54
N GLY A 568 -1.40 6.68 -9.55
CA GLY A 568 -0.55 7.88 -9.71
C GLY A 568 0.81 7.68 -10.43
N TYR A 569 1.30 6.45 -10.63
CA TYR A 569 2.51 6.06 -11.35
C TYR A 569 2.09 5.78 -12.76
N GLY A 570 1.19 4.84 -13.01
CA GLY A 570 0.28 4.96 -14.15
C GLY A 570 -0.04 6.41 -14.60
N ARG A 571 -0.03 7.44 -13.71
CA ARG A 571 -0.32 8.87 -13.91
C ARG A 571 0.74 10.01 -13.71
N ILE A 572 2.07 9.90 -13.40
CA ILE A 572 2.93 11.11 -12.99
C ILE A 572 4.44 11.31 -13.52
N GLY A 573 5.03 10.52 -14.44
CA GLY A 573 6.35 10.70 -15.11
C GLY A 573 6.79 9.62 -16.17
N TRP A 574 7.84 8.79 -16.13
CA TRP A 574 9.00 8.58 -15.25
C TRP A 574 8.87 7.37 -14.22
N ASP A 575 9.88 6.80 -13.54
CA ASP A 575 9.73 5.90 -12.35
C ASP A 575 9.82 6.77 -11.08
N VAL A 576 9.57 8.08 -11.12
CA VAL A 576 9.66 8.96 -9.94
C VAL A 576 8.67 10.17 -9.96
N HIS A 577 7.69 10.17 -9.06
CA HIS A 577 6.52 11.05 -8.90
C HIS A 577 6.68 12.56 -8.53
N SER A 578 5.53 13.24 -8.37
CA SER A 578 5.22 13.87 -7.06
C SER A 578 3.73 13.76 -6.58
N VAL A 579 3.36 13.94 -5.28
CA VAL A 579 2.10 14.30 -4.53
C VAL A 579 2.41 14.73 -3.05
N ILE A 580 1.72 15.71 -2.41
CA ILE A 580 2.32 16.70 -1.47
C ILE A 580 1.28 17.62 -0.76
N ALA A 581 1.40 18.01 0.52
CA ALA A 581 0.43 18.91 1.21
C ALA A 581 1.06 19.89 2.22
N ALA A 582 0.44 21.04 2.67
CA ALA A 582 0.35 22.81 4.97
C ALA A 582 0.96 22.56 6.47
N TRP A 583 0.51 21.57 7.27
CA TRP A 583 0.67 21.46 8.72
C TRP A 583 1.22 20.10 9.27
N PRO A 584 2.54 19.93 9.55
CA PRO A 584 3.64 20.92 9.61
C PRO A 584 4.58 20.85 8.39
N VAL A 585 5.19 21.97 7.97
CA VAL A 585 5.98 22.02 6.71
C VAL A 585 7.29 21.24 6.73
N SER A 586 7.33 20.15 5.96
CA SER A 586 8.44 19.20 5.85
C SER A 586 8.33 18.42 4.53
N ILE A 587 9.46 18.03 3.92
CA ILE A 587 9.50 17.46 2.56
C ILE A 587 9.71 15.93 2.59
N THR A 588 8.89 15.13 1.87
CA THR A 588 8.83 13.63 1.96
C THR A 588 8.47 12.85 0.67
N LEU A 589 8.92 13.30 -0.47
CA LEU A 589 9.46 12.52 -1.59
C LEU A 589 9.29 10.96 -1.41
N TYR A 590 8.61 10.16 -2.30
CA TYR A 590 8.43 8.67 -2.80
C TYR A 590 8.93 8.07 -4.21
N LEU A 591 10.09 7.33 -4.25
CA LEU A 591 11.28 7.19 -5.20
C LEU A 591 11.87 5.78 -5.19
N ALA A 592 11.85 5.09 -6.31
CA ALA A 592 12.57 3.87 -6.58
C ALA A 592 13.31 4.07 -7.86
N ASP A 593 14.54 3.64 -7.82
CA ASP A 593 14.95 2.53 -8.64
C ASP A 593 15.64 1.54 -7.68
N ALA A 594 15.51 0.22 -7.83
CA ALA A 594 16.75 -0.55 -8.10
C ALA A 594 18.06 0.22 -7.99
N ALA A 595 18.20 1.07 -8.98
CA ALA A 595 19.38 1.80 -9.27
C ALA A 595 19.74 2.87 -8.31
N ALA A 596 18.77 3.56 -7.74
CA ALA A 596 19.11 4.75 -7.02
C ALA A 596 19.72 4.33 -5.66
N ILE A 597 19.81 3.03 -5.33
CA ILE A 597 19.49 2.66 -3.95
C ILE A 597 20.54 1.79 -3.26
N LYS A 598 20.90 0.69 -3.89
CA LYS A 598 22.02 -0.12 -3.42
C LYS A 598 23.27 0.77 -3.38
N GLU A 599 23.23 1.83 -4.17
CA GLU A 599 23.84 3.12 -3.94
C GLU A 599 24.10 3.49 -2.43
N VAL A 600 23.37 4.40 -1.77
CA VAL A 600 23.66 4.88 -0.39
C VAL A 600 23.21 3.91 0.67
N THR A 601 22.55 2.77 0.38
CA THR A 601 22.65 1.74 1.45
C THR A 601 24.10 1.40 1.74
N SER A 602 24.97 1.60 0.76
CA SER A 602 26.40 1.80 0.96
C SER A 602 26.66 3.10 1.76
N ALA A 603 26.47 4.30 1.20
CA ALA A 603 26.73 5.59 1.85
C ALA A 603 25.67 6.12 2.88
N ARG A 604 25.15 5.20 3.70
CA ARG A 604 24.13 5.30 4.79
C ARG A 604 24.23 6.46 5.80
N VAL A 605 25.29 7.26 5.72
CA VAL A 605 25.60 8.40 6.59
C VAL A 605 24.98 9.68 6.05
N ARG A 606 24.98 9.84 4.72
CA ARG A 606 24.31 10.95 4.01
C ARG A 606 22.80 10.91 4.19
N PHE A 607 22.28 9.71 4.47
CA PHE A 607 20.86 9.43 4.61
C PHE A 607 20.62 8.42 5.75
N PRO A 608 20.52 8.85 7.03
CA PRO A 608 20.33 8.00 8.22
C PRO A 608 18.87 7.89 8.72
N LYS A 609 18.53 6.90 9.54
CA LYS A 609 17.15 6.56 9.99
C LYS A 609 16.55 7.57 10.98
N PRO A 610 15.29 8.02 10.85
CA PRO A 610 14.64 8.93 11.77
C PRO A 610 14.05 8.07 12.88
N ILE A 611 14.89 7.84 13.88
CA ILE A 611 14.58 7.02 15.05
C ILE A 611 13.28 7.45 15.76
N TYR A 612 12.89 8.73 15.65
CA TYR A 612 11.61 9.25 16.16
C TYR A 612 10.35 8.54 15.64
N LEU A 613 10.43 7.87 14.49
CA LEU A 613 9.36 7.04 13.95
C LEU A 613 9.30 5.62 14.56
N TYR A 614 10.18 5.29 15.51
CA TYR A 614 10.30 4.01 16.20
C TYR A 614 10.35 4.09 17.73
N ASP A 615 10.52 5.28 18.32
CA ASP A 615 10.50 5.48 19.78
C ASP A 615 9.24 4.89 20.45
N THR A 616 8.13 4.78 19.72
CA THR A 616 6.90 4.13 20.22
C THR A 616 7.01 2.61 20.40
N LEU A 617 8.14 1.99 20.04
CA LEU A 617 8.42 0.56 20.21
C LEU A 617 9.47 0.27 21.31
N THR A 618 9.93 1.26 22.07
CA THR A 618 10.95 1.09 23.13
C THR A 618 10.38 0.77 24.53
N PHE A 619 9.20 0.12 24.59
CA PHE A 619 8.43 -0.20 25.81
C PHE A 619 9.24 -0.70 27.00
N PHE A 620 10.23 -1.55 26.71
CA PHE A 620 11.05 -2.21 27.71
C PHE A 620 12.52 -1.77 27.65
N GLY A 621 12.87 -0.84 26.75
CA GLY A 621 14.23 -0.33 26.53
C GLY A 621 14.49 0.00 25.05
N HIS A 622 15.63 0.64 24.77
CA HIS A 622 16.09 0.89 23.39
C HIS A 622 16.44 -0.42 22.67
N ASN A 623 16.36 -0.42 21.34
CA ASN A 623 16.48 -1.62 20.51
C ASN A 623 16.99 -1.32 19.09
N ILE A 624 17.47 -2.33 18.37
CA ILE A 624 18.14 -2.19 17.07
C ILE A 624 17.28 -1.54 15.97
N ILE A 625 15.95 -1.50 16.13
CA ILE A 625 15.06 -0.80 15.19
C ILE A 625 14.97 0.71 15.47
N ALA A 626 15.14 1.15 16.73
CA ALA A 626 15.06 2.55 17.16
C ALA A 626 16.44 3.24 17.30
N THR A 627 17.53 2.61 16.87
CA THR A 627 18.88 3.21 16.86
C THR A 627 19.40 3.48 15.45
N GLU A 628 20.36 4.40 15.32
CA GLU A 628 21.10 4.70 14.07
C GLU A 628 22.56 5.11 14.38
N HIS A 629 23.37 5.33 13.34
CA HIS A 629 24.78 5.71 13.41
C HIS A 629 25.60 4.68 14.21
N ASP A 630 26.52 5.10 15.08
CA ASP A 630 27.42 4.20 15.80
C ASP A 630 26.72 3.40 16.90
N LEU A 631 25.66 3.95 17.51
CA LEU A 631 24.81 3.21 18.44
C LEU A 631 24.14 2.02 17.73
N TRP A 632 23.70 2.20 16.49
CA TRP A 632 23.21 1.09 15.69
C TRP A 632 24.30 0.09 15.27
N LYS A 633 25.54 0.54 15.00
CA LYS A 633 26.67 -0.39 14.76
C LYS A 633 26.87 -1.31 15.96
N LYS A 634 26.92 -0.77 17.19
CA LYS A 634 27.01 -1.53 18.44
C LYS A 634 25.89 -2.56 18.54
N TYR A 635 24.65 -2.11 18.41
CA TYR A 635 23.48 -2.99 18.49
C TYR A 635 23.50 -4.10 17.42
N ARG A 636 23.99 -3.82 16.20
CA ARG A 636 24.11 -4.85 15.16
C ARG A 636 25.31 -5.79 15.34
N LYS A 637 26.46 -5.32 15.87
CA LYS A 637 27.60 -6.17 16.25
C LYS A 637 27.13 -7.28 17.19
N ILE A 638 26.32 -6.91 18.18
CA ILE A 638 25.81 -7.79 19.25
C ILE A 638 24.62 -8.63 18.77
N ALA A 639 23.67 -8.04 18.04
CA ALA A 639 22.47 -8.77 17.61
C ALA A 639 22.69 -9.69 16.39
N ALA A 640 23.66 -9.42 15.51
CA ALA A 640 23.84 -10.20 14.28
C ALA A 640 24.21 -11.68 14.52
N PRO A 641 25.15 -12.01 15.43
CA PRO A 641 25.47 -13.40 15.76
C PRO A 641 24.29 -14.21 16.31
N ALA A 642 23.27 -13.56 16.88
CA ALA A 642 22.13 -14.25 17.46
C ALA A 642 21.32 -15.06 16.43
N PHE A 643 21.29 -14.60 15.18
CA PHE A 643 20.59 -15.20 14.05
C PHE A 643 21.51 -16.18 13.30
N SER A 644 22.01 -17.16 14.04
CA SER A 644 22.99 -18.16 13.58
C SER A 644 22.36 -19.30 12.78
N GLU A 645 23.18 -20.06 12.03
CA GLU A 645 22.73 -21.28 11.34
C GLU A 645 22.16 -22.34 12.31
N ARG A 646 22.64 -22.39 13.55
CA ARG A 646 22.07 -23.26 14.58
C ARG A 646 20.65 -22.82 14.97
N ASN A 647 20.45 -21.52 15.12
CA ASN A 647 19.13 -20.94 15.37
C ASN A 647 18.18 -21.18 14.18
N ASN A 648 18.66 -20.97 12.96
CA ASN A 648 17.93 -21.26 11.72
C ASN A 648 17.45 -22.74 11.70
N LYS A 649 18.32 -23.69 12.08
CA LYS A 649 17.93 -25.10 12.24
C LYS A 649 16.92 -25.34 13.38
N LEU A 650 17.10 -24.73 14.55
CA LEU A 650 16.14 -24.83 15.66
C LEU A 650 14.74 -24.34 15.24
N VAL A 651 14.68 -23.25 14.48
CA VAL A 651 13.43 -22.70 13.94
C VAL A 651 12.77 -23.68 12.98
N TRP A 652 13.53 -24.32 12.08
CA TRP A 652 13.03 -25.37 11.20
C TRP A 652 12.38 -26.52 11.98
N ASP A 653 13.14 -27.09 12.91
CA ASP A 653 12.76 -28.31 13.63
C ASP A 653 11.57 -28.05 14.58
N GLU A 654 11.51 -26.89 15.25
CA GLU A 654 10.35 -26.50 16.07
C GLU A 654 9.10 -26.17 15.24
N SER A 655 9.27 -25.68 14.01
CA SER A 655 8.14 -25.37 13.13
C SER A 655 7.42 -26.61 12.63
N ILE A 656 8.18 -27.65 12.28
CA ILE A 656 7.64 -28.99 12.02
C ILE A 656 6.98 -29.54 13.28
N ARG A 657 7.65 -29.46 14.45
CA ARG A 657 7.11 -29.98 15.73
C ARG A 657 5.76 -29.36 16.10
N ILE A 658 5.66 -28.03 16.10
CA ILE A 658 4.47 -27.31 16.56
C ILE A 658 3.30 -27.52 15.59
N LEU A 659 3.59 -27.67 14.30
CA LEU A 659 2.56 -28.02 13.34
C LEU A 659 2.13 -29.49 13.44
N LEU A 660 3.04 -30.43 13.64
CA LEU A 660 2.67 -31.83 13.85
C LEU A 660 1.80 -31.98 15.10
N ASP A 661 2.08 -31.22 16.18
CA ASP A 661 1.19 -31.14 17.34
C ASP A 661 -0.23 -30.66 16.97
N LEU A 662 -0.38 -29.64 16.12
CA LEU A 662 -1.70 -29.27 15.57
C LEU A 662 -2.36 -30.44 14.82
N VAL A 663 -1.62 -31.10 13.92
CA VAL A 663 -2.14 -32.16 13.04
C VAL A 663 -2.51 -33.44 13.78
N GLU A 664 -1.73 -33.81 14.80
CA GLU A 664 -1.78 -35.09 15.52
C GLU A 664 -2.56 -35.01 16.83
N ASN A 665 -2.64 -33.84 17.47
CA ASN A 665 -3.41 -33.64 18.69
C ASN A 665 -4.71 -32.85 18.48
N VAL A 666 -4.75 -31.84 17.60
CA VAL A 666 -5.96 -30.99 17.43
C VAL A 666 -6.81 -31.42 16.23
N TRP A 667 -6.19 -31.87 15.14
CA TRP A 667 -6.87 -32.24 13.89
C TRP A 667 -6.99 -33.76 13.67
N LYS A 668 -6.50 -34.59 14.60
CA LYS A 668 -6.32 -36.05 14.46
C LYS A 668 -7.47 -36.76 13.73
N ASP A 669 -8.66 -36.68 14.32
CA ASP A 669 -9.83 -37.46 13.90
C ASP A 669 -10.69 -36.73 12.84
N LYS A 670 -10.24 -35.56 12.38
CA LYS A 670 -10.90 -34.76 11.35
C LYS A 670 -10.40 -35.13 9.95
N LYS A 671 -11.32 -35.53 9.06
CA LYS A 671 -11.05 -35.72 7.62
C LYS A 671 -10.96 -34.39 6.86
N GLU A 672 -11.83 -33.46 7.24
CA GLU A 672 -11.85 -32.07 6.78
C GLU A 672 -11.80 -31.16 8.02
N ILE A 673 -11.00 -30.11 7.97
CA ILE A 673 -10.90 -29.10 9.01
C ILE A 673 -11.36 -27.78 8.42
N VAL A 674 -12.54 -27.32 8.83
CA VAL A 674 -13.04 -25.97 8.52
C VAL A 674 -12.43 -24.97 9.51
N VAL A 675 -12.03 -23.81 8.99
CA VAL A 675 -11.45 -22.67 9.72
C VAL A 675 -12.11 -21.41 9.16
N ASP A 676 -12.53 -20.48 10.02
CA ASP A 676 -13.28 -19.28 9.62
C ASP A 676 -12.37 -18.05 9.49
N ASP A 677 -11.31 -17.97 10.29
CA ASP A 677 -10.20 -17.05 10.07
C ASP A 677 -8.86 -17.75 10.32
N CYS A 678 -8.26 -18.26 9.24
CA CYS A 678 -6.98 -18.96 9.24
C CYS A 678 -5.87 -18.20 9.98
N LEU A 679 -5.93 -16.88 9.96
CA LEU A 679 -5.04 -16.04 10.73
C LEU A 679 -5.14 -16.33 12.22
N ALA A 680 -6.33 -16.07 12.77
CA ALA A 680 -6.55 -15.96 14.20
C ALA A 680 -6.55 -17.34 14.86
N GLU A 681 -6.99 -18.36 14.12
CA GLU A 681 -7.11 -19.73 14.57
C GLU A 681 -5.81 -20.53 14.37
N ILE A 682 -5.13 -20.37 13.23
CA ILE A 682 -3.99 -21.22 12.85
C ILE A 682 -2.67 -20.45 12.90
N THR A 683 -2.50 -19.44 12.04
CA THR A 683 -1.13 -18.99 11.74
C THR A 683 -0.58 -18.03 12.79
N THR A 684 -1.38 -17.10 13.33
CA THR A 684 -0.98 -16.23 14.45
C THR A 684 -0.57 -17.04 15.68
N PRO A 685 -1.36 -18.03 16.16
CA PRO A 685 -0.93 -18.92 17.22
C PRO A 685 0.33 -19.72 16.88
N LEU A 686 0.38 -20.34 15.70
CA LEU A 686 1.46 -21.25 15.28
C LEU A 686 2.85 -20.67 15.52
N ALA A 687 3.06 -19.38 15.28
CA ALA A 687 4.36 -18.78 15.55
C ALA A 687 4.43 -17.60 16.51
N LEU A 688 3.36 -17.35 17.26
CA LEU A 688 3.50 -17.07 18.68
C LEU A 688 4.18 -18.25 19.41
N TYR A 689 3.94 -19.48 18.98
CA TYR A 689 4.55 -20.68 19.57
C TYR A 689 5.98 -20.92 19.07
N ILE A 690 6.24 -20.81 17.76
CA ILE A 690 7.60 -20.96 17.20
C ILE A 690 8.57 -19.87 17.72
N ILE A 691 8.16 -18.59 17.80
CA ILE A 691 9.01 -17.57 18.46
C ILE A 691 9.14 -17.84 19.97
N GLY A 692 8.13 -18.44 20.61
CA GLY A 692 8.22 -18.90 22.00
C GLY A 692 9.35 -19.90 22.17
N SER A 693 9.39 -20.93 21.31
CA SER A 693 10.45 -21.93 21.29
C SER A 693 11.80 -21.39 20.86
N ALA A 694 11.94 -20.93 19.62
CA ALA A 694 13.23 -20.60 18.99
C ALA A 694 13.68 -19.15 19.22
N GLY A 695 12.80 -18.30 19.76
CA GLY A 695 13.13 -16.93 20.20
C GLY A 695 13.35 -16.84 21.72
N PHE A 696 12.46 -17.40 22.53
CA PHE A 696 12.50 -17.33 24.01
C PHE A 696 12.92 -18.64 24.71
N GLY A 697 13.25 -19.72 24.01
CA GLY A 697 13.62 -21.01 24.61
C GLY A 697 12.47 -21.72 25.36
N ARG A 698 11.23 -21.23 25.27
CA ARG A 698 10.06 -21.77 25.97
C ARG A 698 9.21 -22.57 24.97
N LYS A 699 9.34 -23.90 24.98
CA LYS A 699 8.49 -24.78 24.14
C LYS A 699 7.02 -24.62 24.50
N ILE A 700 6.18 -24.36 23.50
CA ILE A 700 4.71 -24.27 23.63
C ILE A 700 4.06 -25.41 22.83
N SER A 701 2.90 -25.89 23.29
CA SER A 701 2.03 -26.86 22.62
C SER A 701 0.59 -26.34 22.53
N TRP A 702 -0.18 -26.87 21.59
CA TRP A 702 -1.55 -26.43 21.32
C TRP A 702 -2.55 -26.77 22.44
N LYS A 703 -2.23 -27.74 23.30
CA LYS A 703 -3.14 -28.22 24.36
C LYS A 703 -2.70 -27.94 25.79
N GLU A 704 -1.41 -28.06 26.12
CA GLU A 704 -1.05 -28.49 27.49
C GLU A 704 -0.88 -27.35 28.51
N ASP A 705 -0.63 -26.12 28.05
CA ASP A 705 -0.53 -24.89 28.87
C ASP A 705 -1.86 -24.54 29.55
N THR A 706 -2.18 -25.29 30.62
CA THR A 706 -3.44 -25.27 31.35
C THR A 706 -3.35 -24.48 32.66
N GLN A 707 -2.20 -24.48 33.33
CA GLN A 707 -1.96 -23.77 34.60
C GLN A 707 -1.20 -22.44 34.40
N ILE A 708 -1.22 -21.58 35.41
CA ILE A 708 -0.41 -20.34 35.47
C ILE A 708 0.81 -20.65 36.35
N PRO A 709 2.05 -20.34 35.93
CA PRO A 709 3.25 -20.58 36.76
C PRO A 709 3.23 -19.78 38.08
N LEU A 710 3.85 -20.34 39.12
CA LEU A 710 3.91 -19.73 40.44
C LEU A 710 4.59 -18.36 40.38
N GLY A 711 3.94 -17.32 40.91
CA GLY A 711 4.41 -15.93 40.85
C GLY A 711 3.68 -15.04 39.83
N HIS A 712 3.01 -15.64 38.84
CA HIS A 712 2.36 -14.92 37.74
C HIS A 712 0.85 -14.77 37.89
N SER A 713 0.29 -13.75 37.22
CA SER A 713 -1.16 -13.56 37.04
C SER A 713 -1.66 -14.03 35.67
N MET A 714 -0.76 -14.38 34.75
CA MET A 714 -1.07 -14.73 33.35
C MET A 714 -0.07 -15.75 32.82
N LYS A 715 -0.50 -16.69 31.97
CA LYS A 715 0.40 -17.67 31.35
C LYS A 715 1.30 -16.99 30.32
N PHE A 716 2.54 -17.48 30.13
CA PHE A 716 3.45 -16.96 29.09
C PHE A 716 2.82 -16.92 27.69
N LYS A 717 2.12 -17.97 27.24
CA LYS A 717 1.42 -17.95 25.94
C LYS A 717 0.31 -16.89 25.85
N ASP A 718 -0.39 -16.63 26.96
CA ASP A 718 -1.45 -15.62 27.02
C ASP A 718 -0.87 -14.21 27.18
N ALA A 719 0.28 -14.05 27.84
CA ALA A 719 1.05 -12.82 27.85
C ALA A 719 1.58 -12.49 26.45
N LEU A 720 2.20 -13.44 25.74
CA LEU A 720 2.61 -13.25 24.33
C LEU A 720 1.40 -12.90 23.44
N ARG A 721 0.30 -13.65 23.54
CA ARG A 721 -0.92 -13.42 22.75
C ARG A 721 -1.60 -12.09 23.09
N ILE A 722 -1.69 -11.70 24.36
CA ILE A 722 -2.34 -10.46 24.78
C ILE A 722 -1.42 -9.26 24.60
N VAL A 723 -0.10 -9.35 24.85
CA VAL A 723 0.88 -8.28 24.52
C VAL A 723 0.86 -8.00 23.02
N SER A 724 0.81 -9.04 22.19
CA SER A 724 0.70 -8.83 20.75
C SER A 724 -0.60 -8.13 20.38
N THR A 725 -1.77 -8.62 20.81
CA THR A 725 -3.03 -7.82 20.82
C THR A 725 -3.07 -6.79 21.97
N GLY A 726 -1.94 -6.12 22.23
CA GLY A 726 -1.66 -5.42 23.50
C GLY A 726 -0.85 -4.13 23.37
N VAL A 727 0.17 -4.12 22.50
CA VAL A 727 1.16 -3.04 22.34
C VAL A 727 0.53 -1.65 22.22
N PHE A 728 -0.53 -1.46 21.46
CA PHE A 728 -0.94 -0.12 21.06
C PHE A 728 -2.18 0.47 21.77
N ILE A 729 -3.28 -0.21 22.13
CA ILE A 729 -4.25 0.45 23.07
C ILE A 729 -3.51 0.86 24.37
N LYS A 730 -2.53 0.06 24.80
CA LYS A 730 -1.56 0.39 25.87
C LYS A 730 -0.81 1.72 25.69
N LEU A 731 -0.73 2.26 24.48
CA LEU A 731 0.03 3.47 24.16
C LEU A 731 -0.82 4.77 24.09
N ALA A 732 -1.94 4.83 23.34
CA ALA A 732 -2.75 6.06 23.18
C ALA A 732 -4.02 6.11 24.02
N VAL A 733 -4.36 5.06 24.77
CA VAL A 733 -5.17 5.26 25.99
C VAL A 733 -4.18 5.62 27.10
N PRO A 734 -4.26 6.84 27.70
CA PRO A 734 -3.37 7.24 28.78
C PRO A 734 -3.40 6.26 29.96
N LYS A 735 -2.26 6.09 30.64
CA LYS A 735 -2.08 5.13 31.76
C LYS A 735 -3.15 5.22 32.86
N LEU A 736 -3.79 6.37 33.05
CA LEU A 736 -4.91 6.54 33.98
C LEU A 736 -6.19 5.82 33.49
N LEU A 737 -6.52 5.95 32.20
CA LEU A 737 -7.68 5.33 31.56
C LEU A 737 -7.48 3.81 31.35
N MET A 738 -6.24 3.35 31.17
CA MET A 738 -5.89 1.91 31.20
C MET A 738 -6.38 1.22 32.48
N LYS A 739 -6.37 1.94 33.62
CA LYS A 739 -6.80 1.43 34.93
C LYS A 739 -8.31 1.50 35.16
N LEU A 740 -9.11 2.03 34.24
CA LEU A 740 -10.57 2.18 34.41
C LEU A 740 -11.38 1.10 33.69
N VAL A 741 -10.99 0.68 32.48
CA VAL A 741 -11.71 -0.33 31.69
C VAL A 741 -11.12 -1.73 31.90
N PRO A 742 -11.91 -2.78 32.22
CA PRO A 742 -11.39 -4.13 32.48
C PRO A 742 -10.51 -4.69 31.36
N ALA A 743 -10.93 -4.58 30.09
CA ALA A 743 -10.13 -5.05 28.95
C ALA A 743 -8.78 -4.32 28.83
N PHE A 744 -8.72 -3.04 29.20
CA PHE A 744 -7.46 -2.28 29.19
C PHE A 744 -6.57 -2.69 30.38
N ARG A 745 -7.13 -3.02 31.55
CA ARG A 745 -6.36 -3.60 32.67
C ARG A 745 -5.70 -4.92 32.29
N THR A 746 -6.41 -5.79 31.56
CA THR A 746 -5.85 -7.07 31.07
C THR A 746 -4.66 -6.85 30.12
N ILE A 747 -4.73 -5.82 29.27
CA ILE A 747 -3.60 -5.41 28.44
C ILE A 747 -2.46 -4.82 29.29
N ASP A 748 -2.77 -3.92 30.24
CA ASP A 748 -1.77 -3.28 31.12
C ASP A 748 -0.96 -4.34 31.91
N LEU A 749 -1.66 -5.38 32.39
CA LEU A 749 -1.12 -6.56 33.06
C LEU A 749 -0.24 -7.40 32.13
N ALA A 750 -0.68 -7.74 30.92
CA ALA A 750 0.09 -8.59 30.00
C ALA A 750 1.49 -8.04 29.69
N PHE A 751 1.64 -6.72 29.60
CA PHE A 751 2.96 -6.06 29.46
C PHE A 751 3.87 -6.25 30.69
N SER A 752 3.27 -6.26 31.87
CA SER A 752 3.98 -6.41 33.14
C SER A 752 4.43 -7.86 33.32
N GLU A 753 3.53 -8.81 33.01
CA GLU A 753 3.80 -10.26 33.02
C GLU A 753 4.86 -10.66 31.99
N LEU A 754 4.80 -10.18 30.74
CA LEU A 754 5.82 -10.51 29.75
C LEU A 754 7.20 -9.93 30.12
N ARG A 755 7.25 -8.75 30.76
CA ARG A 755 8.51 -8.21 31.30
C ARG A 755 9.04 -9.08 32.44
N ALA A 756 8.19 -9.54 33.37
CA ALA A 756 8.59 -10.45 34.44
C ALA A 756 9.21 -11.74 33.87
N TYR A 757 8.52 -12.39 32.93
CA TYR A 757 9.04 -13.57 32.24
C TYR A 757 10.39 -13.35 31.54
N MET A 758 10.63 -12.16 30.97
CA MET A 758 11.93 -11.84 30.35
C MET A 758 13.03 -11.60 31.38
N ASN A 759 12.73 -10.94 32.51
CA ASN A 759 13.68 -10.79 33.63
C ASN A 759 14.08 -12.16 34.18
N GLU A 760 13.10 -13.02 34.49
CA GLU A 760 13.31 -14.37 35.01
C GLU A 760 14.13 -15.23 34.04
N MET A 761 13.92 -15.10 32.73
CA MET A 761 14.74 -15.81 31.75
C MET A 761 16.19 -15.31 31.72
N ILE A 762 16.45 -14.01 31.97
CA ILE A 762 17.83 -13.49 32.11
C ILE A 762 18.46 -14.04 33.40
N GLU A 763 17.75 -13.99 34.52
CA GLU A 763 18.22 -14.52 35.80
C GLU A 763 18.46 -16.05 35.75
N GLU A 764 17.56 -16.82 35.12
CA GLU A 764 17.71 -18.27 34.88
C GLU A 764 18.99 -18.55 34.08
N ARG A 765 19.24 -17.79 33.01
CA ARG A 765 20.35 -18.04 32.05
C ARG A 765 21.70 -17.54 32.54
N LEU A 766 21.74 -16.48 33.35
CA LEU A 766 22.97 -15.98 33.97
C LEU A 766 23.42 -16.85 35.16
N ASN A 767 22.48 -17.50 35.86
CA ASN A 767 22.78 -18.33 37.03
C ASN A 767 22.82 -19.84 36.74
N SER A 768 22.31 -20.30 35.58
CA SER A 768 22.47 -21.69 35.14
C SER A 768 23.91 -21.99 34.70
N GLU A 769 24.34 -23.26 34.82
CA GLU A 769 25.51 -23.74 34.08
C GLU A 769 25.37 -23.45 32.56
N LYS A 770 26.50 -23.42 31.83
CA LYS A 770 26.53 -23.17 30.38
C LYS A 770 25.91 -24.33 29.57
N VAL A 771 24.59 -24.42 29.59
CA VAL A 771 23.79 -25.21 28.67
C VAL A 771 23.77 -24.49 27.32
N GLU A 772 24.34 -25.10 26.27
CA GLU A 772 24.13 -24.63 24.90
C GLU A 772 22.63 -24.62 24.59
N ARG A 773 22.11 -23.45 24.21
CA ARG A 773 20.72 -23.19 23.87
C ARG A 773 20.72 -22.35 22.59
N ASP A 774 20.25 -22.88 21.46
CA ASP A 774 20.34 -22.17 20.18
C ASP A 774 19.25 -21.10 19.96
N ASP A 775 18.45 -20.75 20.98
CA ASP A 775 17.37 -19.74 20.89
C ASP A 775 17.90 -18.30 20.82
N LEU A 776 17.20 -17.41 20.11
CA LEU A 776 17.66 -16.02 19.88
C LEU A 776 18.05 -15.28 21.17
N PHE A 777 17.33 -15.51 22.27
CA PHE A 777 17.59 -14.87 23.55
C PHE A 777 18.86 -15.42 24.21
N SER A 778 19.20 -16.70 24.03
CA SER A 778 20.46 -17.27 24.52
C SER A 778 21.64 -16.73 23.71
N ASN A 779 21.51 -16.77 22.38
CA ASN A 779 22.56 -16.29 21.48
C ASN A 779 22.80 -14.78 21.63
N LEU A 780 21.76 -13.98 21.92
CA LEU A 780 21.92 -12.53 22.21
C LEU A 780 22.60 -12.29 23.55
N LEU A 781 22.27 -13.06 24.59
CA LEU A 781 22.95 -12.96 25.89
C LEU A 781 24.43 -13.37 25.79
N GLU A 782 24.74 -14.40 25.00
CA GLU A 782 26.12 -14.81 24.73
C GLU A 782 26.89 -13.73 23.95
N ALA A 783 26.32 -13.21 22.85
CA ALA A 783 26.91 -12.14 22.05
C ALA A 783 27.03 -10.79 22.78
N ASN A 784 26.47 -10.67 24.00
CA ASN A 784 26.59 -9.51 24.87
C ASN A 784 27.66 -9.68 25.98
N ASN A 785 28.52 -10.70 25.87
CA ASN A 785 29.70 -10.90 26.73
C ASN A 785 30.97 -10.27 26.12
N GLU A 786 30.94 -8.97 25.90
CA GLU A 786 32.14 -8.17 25.61
C GLU A 786 32.86 -7.78 26.92
N ASP A 787 34.17 -7.54 26.87
CA ASP A 787 35.00 -7.26 28.06
C ASP A 787 34.76 -5.88 28.69
N THR A 788 34.26 -4.90 27.92
CA THR A 788 34.07 -3.51 28.39
C THR A 788 32.59 -3.16 28.60
N GLU A 789 32.27 -2.46 29.69
CA GLU A 789 30.87 -2.08 30.01
C GLU A 789 30.26 -1.14 28.95
N GLU A 790 31.08 -0.27 28.34
CA GLU A 790 30.66 0.63 27.26
C GLU A 790 30.27 -0.10 25.97
N GLU A 791 30.79 -1.31 25.71
CA GLU A 791 30.44 -2.10 24.53
C GLU A 791 29.20 -2.98 24.73
N ARG A 792 28.74 -3.22 25.96
CA ARG A 792 27.61 -4.12 26.27
C ARG A 792 26.25 -3.41 26.23
N LEU A 793 25.20 -4.16 25.92
CA LEU A 793 23.80 -3.75 26.15
C LEU A 793 23.44 -3.97 27.62
N SER A 794 22.75 -2.99 28.21
CA SER A 794 22.13 -3.10 29.52
C SER A 794 20.92 -4.04 29.52
N THR A 795 20.43 -4.43 30.70
CA THR A 795 19.29 -5.36 30.85
C THR A 795 18.02 -4.87 30.13
N ASP A 796 17.67 -3.59 30.23
CA ASP A 796 16.52 -3.02 29.49
C ASP A 796 16.77 -2.99 27.98
N GLU A 797 18.00 -2.77 27.51
CA GLU A 797 18.32 -2.84 26.07
C GLU A 797 18.29 -4.29 25.54
N LEU A 798 18.73 -5.28 26.32
CA LEU A 798 18.56 -6.70 26.01
C LEU A 798 17.08 -7.07 25.88
N ILE A 799 16.28 -6.73 26.90
CA ILE A 799 14.84 -6.98 26.91
C ILE A 799 14.15 -6.22 25.76
N GLY A 800 14.56 -4.98 25.48
CA GLY A 800 14.08 -4.19 24.35
C GLY A 800 14.39 -4.82 22.99
N ASN A 801 15.57 -5.46 22.84
CA ASN A 801 15.95 -6.19 21.64
C ASN A 801 15.18 -7.52 21.49
N ILE A 802 15.05 -8.32 22.54
CA ILE A 802 14.23 -9.55 22.50
C ILE A 802 12.75 -9.23 22.27
N TYR A 803 12.24 -8.16 22.87
CA TYR A 803 10.89 -7.66 22.61
C TYR A 803 10.69 -7.21 21.17
N ILE A 804 11.67 -6.55 20.51
CA ILE A 804 11.52 -6.25 19.08
C ILE A 804 11.73 -7.48 18.20
N PHE A 805 12.58 -8.45 18.59
CA PHE A 805 12.64 -9.75 17.91
C PHE A 805 11.32 -10.50 18.08
N PHE A 806 10.57 -10.34 19.17
CA PHE A 806 9.21 -10.83 19.28
C PHE A 806 8.23 -10.00 18.43
N VAL A 807 8.18 -8.68 18.57
CA VAL A 807 7.22 -7.81 17.84
C VAL A 807 7.40 -7.86 16.32
N ALA A 808 8.64 -7.99 15.85
CA ALA A 808 9.02 -8.18 14.46
C ALA A 808 9.59 -9.60 14.19
N GLY A 809 9.16 -10.60 14.97
CA GLY A 809 9.45 -12.06 14.81
C GLY A 809 8.29 -13.00 15.17
N HIS A 810 7.21 -12.50 15.75
CA HIS A 810 5.94 -13.21 16.01
C HIS A 810 4.79 -12.66 15.18
N GLU A 811 5.02 -11.51 14.54
CA GLU A 811 4.12 -10.87 13.60
C GLU A 811 4.71 -10.88 12.16
N THR A 812 6.04 -10.98 11.97
CA THR A 812 6.78 -11.17 10.67
C THR A 812 6.61 -12.48 9.90
N THR A 813 7.05 -13.68 10.43
CA THR A 813 6.92 -15.24 10.30
C THR A 813 5.73 -16.44 10.54
N ALA A 814 4.42 -16.74 11.09
CA ALA A 814 2.91 -16.29 11.51
C ALA A 814 1.68 -15.40 10.82
N ASN A 815 1.69 -14.11 10.31
CA ASN A 815 1.11 -13.55 9.05
C ASN A 815 2.03 -12.87 7.83
N THR A 816 3.22 -13.25 7.19
CA THR A 816 3.92 -14.16 6.06
C THR A 816 3.85 -15.85 5.57
N ILE A 817 3.17 -17.11 5.78
CA ILE A 817 2.02 -18.05 6.42
C ILE A 817 0.44 -17.96 6.18
N CYS A 818 -0.46 -17.12 6.75
CA CYS A 818 -1.96 -17.15 6.60
C CYS A 818 -2.50 -17.26 5.18
N PHE A 819 -2.29 -16.29 4.26
CA PHE A 819 -2.60 -16.62 2.85
C PHE A 819 -1.70 -17.70 2.40
N ALA A 820 -0.60 -17.92 3.09
CA ALA A 820 0.22 -19.02 2.68
C ALA A 820 -0.52 -20.33 2.86
N LEU A 821 -1.72 -20.27 3.46
CA LEU A 821 -2.89 -21.14 3.42
C LEU A 821 -4.13 -20.66 2.60
N ALA A 822 -4.23 -19.39 2.19
CA ALA A 822 -5.21 -18.86 1.21
C ALA A 822 -4.65 -18.27 -0.11
N LEU A 823 -3.50 -18.73 -0.62
CA LEU A 823 -3.44 -19.87 -1.52
C LEU A 823 -3.30 -21.19 -0.72
N LEU A 824 -3.74 -22.48 -0.94
CA LEU A 824 -3.91 -23.49 -2.04
C LEU A 824 -5.34 -23.51 -2.58
N ALA A 825 -6.21 -22.81 -1.91
CA ALA A 825 -7.54 -23.26 -1.69
C ALA A 825 -8.36 -23.31 -3.00
N LEU A 826 -8.16 -22.34 -3.89
CA LEU A 826 -8.63 -22.37 -5.27
C LEU A 826 -7.79 -23.13 -6.31
N HIS A 827 -6.44 -23.21 -6.32
CA HIS A 827 -5.78 -24.02 -7.36
C HIS A 827 -6.08 -25.46 -7.02
N PRO A 828 -6.39 -26.24 -8.03
CA PRO A 828 -5.78 -27.53 -8.16
C PRO A 828 -4.37 -27.46 -8.77
N GLU A 829 -4.09 -26.64 -9.79
CA GLU A 829 -2.94 -26.84 -10.67
C GLU A 829 -1.54 -26.52 -10.09
N ILE A 830 -1.30 -25.36 -9.45
CA ILE A 830 0.03 -25.11 -8.85
C ILE A 830 0.10 -25.56 -7.39
N GLN A 831 -1.07 -25.71 -6.74
CA GLN A 831 -1.27 -26.59 -5.59
C GLN A 831 -0.66 -27.98 -5.85
N GLU A 832 -0.97 -28.55 -7.00
CA GLU A 832 -0.45 -29.85 -7.37
C GLU A 832 1.00 -29.77 -7.86
N THR A 833 1.38 -28.75 -8.64
CA THR A 833 2.78 -28.56 -9.10
C THR A 833 3.77 -28.61 -7.94
N LEU A 834 3.49 -27.92 -6.83
CA LEU A 834 4.39 -27.96 -5.69
C LEU A 834 4.14 -29.16 -4.78
N PHE A 835 2.93 -29.71 -4.65
CA PHE A 835 2.78 -31.02 -3.99
C PHE A 835 3.62 -32.12 -4.67
N GLN A 836 3.69 -32.11 -6.00
CA GLN A 836 4.51 -33.05 -6.78
C GLN A 836 6.01 -32.79 -6.58
N HIS A 837 6.48 -31.54 -6.71
CA HIS A 837 7.88 -31.20 -6.38
C HIS A 837 8.24 -31.55 -4.91
N ILE A 838 7.29 -31.43 -3.97
CA ILE A 838 7.45 -31.91 -2.58
C ILE A 838 7.65 -33.42 -2.52
N LYS A 839 6.87 -34.21 -3.26
CA LYS A 839 7.04 -35.67 -3.33
C LYS A 839 8.33 -36.07 -4.05
N GLU A 840 8.77 -35.33 -5.06
CA GLU A 840 10.05 -35.54 -5.74
C GLU A 840 11.25 -35.35 -4.79
N GLN A 841 11.21 -34.33 -3.92
CA GLN A 841 12.26 -34.09 -2.92
C GLN A 841 12.11 -34.92 -1.63
N MET A 842 10.94 -35.54 -1.39
CA MET A 842 10.62 -36.34 -0.21
C MET A 842 9.83 -37.62 -0.56
N PRO A 843 10.43 -38.58 -1.30
CA PRO A 843 9.74 -39.78 -1.77
C PRO A 843 9.34 -40.75 -0.64
N ASP A 844 9.82 -40.56 0.59
CA ASP A 844 9.50 -41.38 1.77
C ASP A 844 8.41 -40.79 2.68
N GLY A 845 7.83 -39.63 2.31
CA GLY A 845 6.70 -39.02 3.00
C GLY A 845 6.99 -38.39 4.38
N LYS A 846 8.26 -38.32 4.80
CA LYS A 846 8.64 -37.61 6.04
C LYS A 846 8.54 -36.08 5.86
N PRO A 847 8.43 -35.30 6.96
CA PRO A 847 8.74 -33.87 6.90
C PRO A 847 10.19 -33.66 6.41
N PRO A 848 10.51 -32.56 5.72
CA PRO A 848 11.86 -32.32 5.24
C PRO A 848 12.79 -31.97 6.39
N SER A 849 14.07 -32.32 6.28
CA SER A 849 15.11 -31.82 7.18
C SER A 849 15.63 -30.45 6.72
N TYR A 850 16.22 -29.69 7.64
CA TYR A 850 16.86 -28.39 7.38
C TYR A 850 17.86 -28.47 6.20
N GLU A 851 18.59 -29.57 6.11
CA GLU A 851 19.61 -29.84 5.11
C GLU A 851 19.01 -30.10 3.71
N GLN A 852 17.70 -30.35 3.60
CA GLN A 852 16.95 -30.42 2.35
C GLN A 852 16.39 -29.07 1.90
N MET A 853 16.43 -28.02 2.75
CA MET A 853 15.95 -26.67 2.42
C MET A 853 16.44 -26.16 1.05
N PRO A 854 17.74 -26.28 0.67
CA PRO A 854 18.23 -25.75 -0.60
C PRO A 854 17.71 -26.51 -1.83
N ARG A 855 17.11 -27.70 -1.66
CA ARG A 855 16.49 -28.48 -2.73
C ARG A 855 15.01 -28.20 -2.88
N LEU A 856 14.37 -27.67 -1.84
CA LEU A 856 12.97 -27.30 -1.87
C LEU A 856 12.82 -26.01 -2.70
N ILE A 857 13.34 -25.96 -3.94
CA ILE A 857 13.42 -24.73 -4.73
C ILE A 857 12.12 -24.33 -5.38
N TYR A 858 11.21 -25.25 -5.77
CA TYR A 858 9.87 -24.83 -6.16
C TYR A 858 9.08 -24.38 -4.93
N ALA A 859 9.40 -24.91 -3.75
CA ALA A 859 9.01 -24.26 -2.50
C ALA A 859 9.67 -22.89 -2.47
N LEU A 860 10.97 -22.71 -2.24
CA LEU A 860 11.66 -21.41 -2.20
C LEU A 860 11.20 -20.44 -3.28
N ALA A 861 10.85 -20.90 -4.49
CA ALA A 861 10.17 -20.18 -5.54
C ALA A 861 8.72 -19.79 -5.26
N VAL A 862 7.82 -20.69 -4.82
CA VAL A 862 6.44 -20.34 -4.36
C VAL A 862 6.49 -19.52 -3.09
N ILE A 863 7.52 -19.72 -2.31
CA ILE A 863 7.76 -19.17 -1.00
C ILE A 863 8.21 -17.73 -1.13
N TYR A 864 9.07 -17.53 -2.11
CA TYR A 864 9.38 -16.25 -2.64
C TYR A 864 8.09 -15.78 -3.37
N GLU A 865 7.34 -16.58 -4.14
CA GLU A 865 5.95 -16.29 -4.65
C GLU A 865 4.93 -16.11 -3.53
N ALA A 866 5.45 -16.00 -2.32
CA ALA A 866 4.79 -15.88 -1.10
C ALA A 866 5.39 -14.81 -0.18
N LEU A 867 6.50 -14.13 -0.56
CA LEU A 867 7.07 -12.81 0.01
C LEU A 867 7.24 -11.97 -1.37
N ARG A 868 6.47 -12.33 -2.43
CA ARG A 868 6.09 -11.47 -3.61
C ARG A 868 3.34 -11.03 -4.77
N MET A 869 2.51 -11.91 -5.38
CA MET A 869 1.24 -12.06 -4.84
C MET A 869 0.89 -10.91 -3.85
N TYR A 870 1.41 -10.92 -2.62
CA TYR A 870 1.16 -9.95 -1.59
C TYR A 870 2.02 -9.91 -0.22
N PRO A 871 2.98 -8.99 0.18
CA PRO A 871 3.87 -9.16 1.40
C PRO A 871 3.99 -8.18 2.70
N PRO A 872 4.81 -8.44 3.76
CA PRO A 872 4.82 -7.66 5.11
C PRO A 872 5.49 -6.33 5.80
N VAL A 873 6.27 -5.28 5.39
CA VAL A 873 6.71 -3.88 5.86
C VAL A 873 6.52 -2.86 4.81
N THR A 874 5.32 -2.35 4.80
CA THR A 874 5.12 -1.05 4.21
C THR A 874 5.55 0.09 5.16
N GLY A 875 6.77 0.07 5.75
CA GLY A 875 7.33 1.14 6.63
C GLY A 875 8.80 1.10 7.16
N ILE A 876 9.87 1.55 6.44
CA ILE A 876 11.31 1.64 6.81
C ILE A 876 12.00 3.08 6.83
N PRO A 877 11.48 4.12 7.52
CA PRO A 877 11.89 5.55 7.44
C PRO A 877 13.43 5.83 7.41
N LYS A 878 13.87 6.85 6.64
CA LYS A 878 15.23 7.47 6.59
C LYS A 878 15.07 9.00 6.84
N TYR A 879 16.14 9.79 6.83
CA TYR A 879 16.08 11.24 6.59
C TYR A 879 17.42 11.72 5.97
N SER A 880 17.52 12.95 5.43
CA SER A 880 18.71 13.38 4.63
C SER A 880 19.54 14.34 5.44
N ALA A 881 20.83 14.05 5.51
CA ALA A 881 21.78 14.79 6.32
C ALA A 881 22.30 16.06 5.63
N GLU A 882 22.19 16.20 4.30
CA GLU A 882 22.86 17.25 3.53
C GLU A 882 22.18 17.55 2.19
N ASP A 883 22.74 18.51 1.45
CA ASP A 883 22.29 18.84 0.10
C ASP A 883 23.15 18.11 -0.98
N THR A 884 22.59 17.35 -1.94
CA THR A 884 23.36 16.31 -2.71
C THR A 884 22.71 15.90 -4.06
N THR A 885 23.37 15.40 -5.15
CA THR A 885 22.77 14.99 -6.47
C THR A 885 22.77 13.44 -6.76
N LEU A 886 21.76 12.86 -7.46
CA LEU A 886 21.30 11.43 -7.65
C LEU A 886 20.23 11.32 -8.80
N THR A 887 19.52 10.18 -9.03
CA THR A 887 19.19 9.75 -10.43
C THR A 887 17.74 8.93 -10.54
N THR A 888 16.75 9.19 -11.52
CA THR A 888 15.78 8.46 -12.59
C THR A 888 16.19 7.76 -14.11
N SER A 889 16.11 6.50 -14.82
CA SER A 889 15.42 5.05 -15.05
C SER A 889 13.79 4.62 -15.27
N ASN A 890 13.03 4.80 -16.42
CA ASN A 890 11.58 4.84 -16.84
C ASN A 890 11.16 4.32 -18.26
N LEU A 891 9.83 4.33 -18.50
CA LEU A 891 8.94 3.90 -19.59
C LEU A 891 9.43 4.09 -21.01
N GLN A 892 10.39 4.96 -21.26
CA GLN A 892 10.95 5.19 -22.59
C GLN A 892 12.49 5.17 -22.69
N ASN A 893 13.24 4.75 -21.66
CA ASN A 893 14.73 4.76 -21.64
C ASN A 893 15.45 6.14 -21.32
N GLU A 894 14.80 7.16 -20.72
CA GLU A 894 15.17 8.62 -20.67
C GLU A 894 15.75 9.25 -19.33
N LYS A 895 17.01 9.70 -19.12
CA LYS A 895 17.56 10.25 -17.79
C LYS A 895 17.43 11.82 -17.56
N PHE A 896 17.34 12.43 -16.32
CA PHE A 896 17.35 13.94 -16.01
C PHE A 896 17.53 14.50 -14.50
N THR A 897 18.51 15.33 -14.06
CA THR A 897 18.98 15.49 -12.60
C THR A 897 18.62 16.74 -11.67
N PHE A 898 18.73 16.65 -10.30
CA PHE A 898 18.69 17.72 -9.20
C PHE A 898 19.70 17.53 -8.05
N PRO A 899 19.71 18.44 -7.04
CA PRO A 899 20.30 18.28 -5.69
C PRO A 899 19.30 18.24 -4.45
N VAL A 900 19.14 17.13 -3.66
CA VAL A 900 18.24 16.95 -2.46
C VAL A 900 18.51 18.09 -1.51
N PRO A 901 17.56 18.85 -0.95
CA PRO A 901 17.75 19.49 0.34
C PRO A 901 17.66 18.57 1.57
N LYS A 902 18.51 18.87 2.53
CA LYS A 902 18.60 18.34 3.89
C LYS A 902 17.31 18.44 4.73
N GLY A 903 17.15 17.51 5.68
CA GLY A 903 16.36 17.69 6.91
C GLY A 903 14.83 17.56 6.80
N THR A 904 14.26 17.92 5.65
CA THR A 904 13.50 16.98 4.81
C THR A 904 13.33 15.60 5.48
N LEU A 905 12.10 15.12 5.73
CA LEU A 905 11.87 13.76 6.23
C LEU A 905 11.99 12.83 5.06
N LEU A 906 12.53 11.66 5.31
CA LEU A 906 12.57 10.68 4.28
C LEU A 906 11.66 9.49 4.63
N ILE A 907 11.02 8.99 3.59
CA ILE A 907 10.09 7.87 3.60
C ILE A 907 10.50 6.88 2.45
N ILE A 908 10.12 5.62 2.29
CA ILE A 908 10.67 4.50 1.46
C ILE A 908 9.54 3.53 1.31
N ASP A 909 8.61 3.92 0.51
CA ASP A 909 7.50 3.15 0.10
C ASP A 909 7.95 1.89 -0.66
N THR A 910 7.85 0.67 -0.03
CA THR A 910 8.35 -0.70 -0.38
C THR A 910 7.56 -1.77 -1.22
N PRO A 911 6.25 -1.75 -1.56
CA PRO A 911 5.52 -2.65 -2.56
C PRO A 911 4.93 -2.39 -4.02
N GLY A 912 5.33 -1.41 -4.81
CA GLY A 912 4.90 -0.92 -6.10
C GLY A 912 5.90 -0.94 -7.19
N LEU A 913 7.13 -1.22 -6.85
CA LEU A 913 7.87 -1.96 -7.82
C LEU A 913 7.30 -3.36 -7.80
N HIS A 914 6.56 -3.77 -6.74
CA HIS A 914 6.28 -5.16 -6.43
C HIS A 914 5.59 -5.92 -7.51
N TYR A 915 4.97 -5.41 -8.57
CA TYR A 915 4.17 -4.20 -8.78
C TYR A 915 4.52 -3.10 -9.86
N ASN A 916 5.35 -3.36 -10.89
CA ASN A 916 5.52 -2.56 -12.15
C ASN A 916 5.99 -3.48 -13.39
N ALA A 917 6.79 -3.17 -14.49
CA ALA A 917 7.04 -4.04 -15.72
C ALA A 917 8.40 -4.30 -16.56
N ARG A 918 9.64 -3.74 -16.42
CA ARG A 918 10.94 -3.83 -17.26
C ARG A 918 12.15 -4.77 -17.00
N TYR A 919 12.34 -5.38 -15.83
CA TYR A 919 13.25 -6.50 -15.48
C TYR A 919 12.80 -7.82 -14.62
N TRP A 920 11.59 -8.46 -14.72
CA TRP A 920 10.95 -9.78 -14.29
C TRP A 920 9.37 -9.99 -14.54
N LYS A 921 8.81 -10.84 -15.46
CA LYS A 921 7.49 -10.90 -16.28
C LYS A 921 6.08 -11.41 -15.78
N ASP A 922 4.98 -10.63 -15.63
CA ASP A 922 3.57 -11.14 -15.86
C ASP A 922 2.35 -10.20 -16.02
N PRO A 923 2.43 -8.89 -15.91
CA PRO A 923 1.96 -8.31 -14.69
C PRO A 923 1.44 -9.26 -13.66
N HIS A 924 0.47 -10.19 -13.80
CA HIS A 924 0.40 -11.28 -12.82
C HIS A 924 0.46 -12.80 -13.06
N GLU A 925 -0.38 -13.54 -13.78
CA GLU A 925 -0.71 -15.02 -13.69
C GLU A 925 0.25 -15.99 -12.94
N PHE A 926 -0.13 -17.12 -12.32
CA PHE A 926 0.67 -17.84 -11.28
C PHE A 926 1.78 -18.63 -11.93
N ASN A 927 2.95 -18.48 -11.34
CA ASN A 927 4.22 -19.06 -11.77
C ASN A 927 5.29 -18.52 -10.79
N PRO A 928 5.35 -19.15 -9.61
CA PRO A 928 6.58 -19.27 -8.85
C PRO A 928 7.80 -19.50 -9.74
N SER A 929 7.61 -20.28 -10.81
CA SER A 929 8.62 -20.82 -11.70
C SER A 929 9.62 -19.82 -12.28
N ARG A 930 9.37 -18.50 -12.27
CA ARG A 930 10.44 -17.53 -12.59
C ARG A 930 11.59 -17.56 -11.57
N PHE A 931 11.35 -18.08 -10.37
CA PHE A 931 12.30 -18.17 -9.25
C PHE A 931 13.30 -19.31 -9.37
N LEU A 932 13.20 -19.99 -10.50
CA LEU A 932 14.09 -21.02 -10.96
C LEU A 932 14.92 -20.50 -12.16
N GLY A 933 14.53 -19.35 -12.74
CA GLY A 933 14.98 -18.90 -14.05
C GLY A 933 15.95 -17.73 -14.00
N ASP A 934 16.33 -17.25 -15.19
CA ASP A 934 17.20 -16.08 -15.37
C ASP A 934 16.60 -14.83 -14.72
N TRP A 935 17.46 -14.00 -14.12
CA TRP A 935 17.13 -13.04 -13.09
C TRP A 935 18.37 -12.15 -12.65
N ASP A 936 18.34 -10.79 -12.52
CA ASP A 936 19.41 -9.96 -11.83
C ASP A 936 18.90 -9.34 -10.52
N ARG A 937 19.59 -9.32 -9.37
CA ARG A 937 18.86 -9.40 -8.07
C ARG A 937 18.70 -8.16 -7.24
N ASP A 938 19.27 -6.98 -7.51
CA ASP A 938 18.99 -5.89 -6.56
C ASP A 938 17.58 -5.31 -6.67
N ALA A 939 16.83 -5.85 -7.62
CA ALA A 939 15.57 -6.55 -7.43
C ALA A 939 15.02 -7.01 -6.05
N PHE A 940 15.50 -6.60 -4.86
CA PHE A 940 14.72 -6.26 -3.64
C PHE A 940 15.40 -6.30 -2.23
N ALA A 941 15.05 -5.36 -1.32
CA ALA A 941 15.62 -4.89 0.00
C ALA A 941 16.47 -5.74 0.99
N PRO A 942 16.13 -6.13 2.27
CA PRO A 942 14.89 -6.17 3.04
C PRO A 942 14.65 -5.03 4.00
N PHE A 943 15.26 -5.10 5.19
CA PHE A 943 15.00 -4.33 6.39
C PHE A 943 15.58 -2.94 6.28
N SER A 944 15.54 -2.45 5.05
CA SER A 944 16.66 -2.06 4.20
C SER A 944 17.53 -3.14 3.56
N ILE A 945 18.23 -2.85 2.44
CA ILE A 945 19.44 -3.64 2.07
C ILE A 945 20.50 -3.54 3.17
N GLY A 946 21.46 -4.46 3.10
CA GLY A 946 22.87 -4.10 3.26
C GLY A 946 23.17 -3.72 4.67
N ALA A 947 23.49 -2.45 4.91
CA ALA A 947 23.66 -1.94 6.25
C ALA A 947 22.50 -2.37 7.16
N ARG A 948 21.26 -1.98 6.85
CA ARG A 948 20.12 -2.10 7.77
C ARG A 948 19.32 -3.42 7.62
N ALA A 949 19.73 -4.36 6.76
CA ALA A 949 19.05 -5.65 6.47
C ALA A 949 18.62 -6.51 7.68
N CYS A 950 17.57 -7.33 7.50
CA CYS A 950 16.98 -8.12 8.58
C CYS A 950 17.93 -9.25 8.94
N LEU A 951 18.45 -9.18 10.17
CA LEU A 951 18.97 -10.33 10.91
C LEU A 951 18.02 -11.53 10.80
N GLY A 952 16.74 -11.24 11.01
CA GLY A 952 15.66 -12.18 10.87
C GLY A 952 15.60 -12.89 9.52
N ARG A 953 16.20 -12.43 8.40
CA ARG A 953 15.99 -13.07 7.07
C ARG A 953 16.14 -14.60 7.13
N ARG A 954 17.15 -15.15 7.82
CA ARG A 954 17.35 -16.61 7.83
C ARG A 954 16.57 -17.34 8.94
N PHE A 955 16.41 -16.75 10.14
CA PHE A 955 15.46 -17.25 11.16
C PHE A 955 14.11 -17.39 10.51
N ALA A 956 13.73 -16.29 9.87
CA ALA A 956 12.59 -16.13 9.02
C ALA A 956 12.67 -17.31 8.08
N GLU A 957 13.55 -17.33 7.06
CA GLU A 957 13.63 -18.37 6.04
C GLU A 957 13.30 -19.80 6.52
N MET A 958 13.82 -20.25 7.64
CA MET A 958 13.57 -21.63 8.06
C MET A 958 12.18 -21.93 8.61
N GLU A 959 11.50 -20.97 9.24
CA GLU A 959 10.26 -21.21 9.98
C GLU A 959 9.26 -21.95 9.11
N SER A 960 9.01 -21.42 7.94
CA SER A 960 7.66 -21.61 7.43
C SER A 960 7.57 -22.59 6.27
N VAL A 961 8.67 -22.96 5.59
CA VAL A 961 8.61 -24.14 4.69
C VAL A 961 8.63 -25.41 5.51
N ALA A 962 9.17 -25.32 6.72
CA ALA A 962 9.13 -26.38 7.69
C ALA A 962 7.68 -26.57 8.19
N VAL A 963 6.95 -25.48 8.48
CA VAL A 963 5.47 -25.51 8.56
C VAL A 963 4.89 -26.08 7.25
N LEU A 964 5.40 -25.67 6.10
CA LEU A 964 4.70 -25.94 4.86
C LEU A 964 4.74 -27.37 4.36
N CYS A 965 5.94 -27.86 4.08
CA CYS A 965 6.11 -29.06 3.32
C CYS A 965 5.38 -30.16 4.07
N THR A 966 5.37 -30.04 5.41
CA THR A 966 4.45 -30.63 6.37
C THR A 966 2.95 -30.43 6.08
N ILE A 967 2.38 -29.20 6.02
CA ILE A 967 0.96 -28.98 5.65
C ILE A 967 0.58 -29.63 4.31
N VAL A 968 1.21 -29.31 3.19
CA VAL A 968 0.65 -29.70 1.87
C VAL A 968 0.96 -31.14 1.49
N SER A 969 2.05 -31.72 1.99
CA SER A 969 2.21 -33.19 1.90
C SER A 969 1.05 -33.93 2.61
N ARG A 970 0.33 -33.27 3.52
CA ARG A 970 -0.77 -33.84 4.33
C ARG A 970 -2.16 -33.35 3.95
N PHE A 971 -2.30 -32.16 3.36
CA PHE A 971 -3.59 -31.52 3.11
C PHE A 971 -3.70 -30.96 1.68
N LYS A 972 -4.80 -31.32 1.02
CA LYS A 972 -5.41 -30.49 -0.01
C LYS A 972 -6.20 -29.42 0.75
N ILE A 973 -6.13 -28.19 0.32
CA ILE A 973 -6.81 -27.09 1.00
C ILE A 973 -7.73 -26.46 -0.05
N GLU A 974 -8.88 -25.98 0.41
CA GLU A 974 -9.99 -25.44 -0.38
C GLU A 974 -10.62 -24.24 0.33
N VAL A 975 -11.14 -23.25 -0.41
CA VAL A 975 -11.85 -22.13 0.23
C VAL A 975 -13.09 -22.69 0.90
N LYS A 976 -13.41 -22.24 2.11
CA LYS A 976 -14.69 -22.59 2.73
C LYS A 976 -15.84 -22.02 1.92
N ASP A 977 -16.64 -22.91 1.37
CA ASP A 977 -17.92 -22.55 0.76
C ASP A 977 -18.92 -22.10 1.84
N ASP A 978 -19.58 -20.97 1.57
CA ASP A 978 -20.66 -20.41 2.38
C ASP A 978 -21.85 -20.19 1.44
N PRO A 979 -23.08 -20.63 1.78
CA PRO A 979 -24.28 -20.37 0.97
C PRO A 979 -24.50 -18.90 0.61
N LYS A 980 -24.02 -17.96 1.44
CA LYS A 980 -24.06 -16.51 1.18
C LYS A 980 -23.21 -16.10 -0.03
N PHE A 981 -22.15 -16.85 -0.32
CA PHE A 981 -21.19 -16.58 -1.39
C PHE A 981 -21.26 -17.62 -2.52
N ALA A 982 -22.24 -18.53 -2.51
CA ALA A 982 -22.35 -19.65 -3.46
C ALA A 982 -22.61 -19.26 -4.94
N ARG A 983 -22.76 -17.97 -5.24
CA ARG A 983 -22.88 -17.42 -6.61
C ARG A 983 -21.69 -16.61 -7.07
N GLU A 984 -20.76 -16.34 -6.17
CA GLU A 984 -19.63 -15.46 -6.40
C GLU A 984 -18.83 -15.94 -7.64
N SER A 985 -18.53 -15.03 -8.57
CA SER A 985 -17.44 -15.27 -9.51
C SER A 985 -16.21 -15.57 -8.66
N PHE A 986 -15.29 -16.39 -9.15
CA PHE A 986 -14.18 -16.73 -8.29
C PHE A 986 -13.22 -15.53 -8.12
N ALA A 987 -13.27 -14.53 -9.01
CA ALA A 987 -12.58 -13.25 -8.81
C ALA A 987 -13.00 -12.59 -7.47
N GLU A 988 -14.21 -12.90 -7.05
CA GLU A 988 -14.91 -12.47 -5.85
C GLU A 988 -14.57 -13.36 -4.66
N LYS A 989 -14.65 -14.69 -4.86
CA LYS A 989 -14.07 -15.67 -3.91
C LYS A 989 -12.64 -15.32 -3.54
N LYS A 990 -11.89 -14.91 -4.56
CA LYS A 990 -10.61 -14.24 -4.46
C LYS A 990 -10.81 -12.99 -3.60
N ALA A 991 -11.26 -11.85 -4.10
CA ALA A 991 -11.48 -10.59 -3.36
C ALA A 991 -12.19 -10.57 -2.00
N ARG A 992 -12.72 -11.69 -1.50
CA ARG A 992 -13.47 -11.78 -0.24
C ARG A 992 -12.79 -12.62 0.83
N VAL A 993 -12.38 -13.87 0.52
CA VAL A 993 -11.26 -14.51 1.27
C VAL A 993 -10.11 -13.51 1.34
N LEU A 994 -10.08 -12.69 0.29
CA LEU A 994 -9.15 -11.68 -0.02
C LEU A 994 -9.85 -10.25 -0.07
N ALA A 995 -10.58 -9.80 0.99
CA ALA A 995 -11.03 -8.37 1.34
C ALA A 995 -10.46 -7.74 2.67
N THR A 996 -10.28 -6.43 2.90
CA THR A 996 -9.17 -5.95 3.82
C THR A 996 -9.33 -4.80 4.83
N LYS A 997 -8.20 -4.24 5.38
CA LYS A 997 -8.16 -3.16 6.40
C LYS A 997 -6.72 -2.63 6.77
N PRO A 998 -6.58 -1.42 7.37
CA PRO A 998 -5.36 -0.73 7.94
C PRO A 998 -4.99 -0.85 9.45
N GLY A 999 -3.69 -0.78 9.78
CA GLY A 999 -3.07 -0.82 11.13
C GLY A 999 -1.56 -0.52 11.03
N LEU A 1000 -0.74 -0.46 12.11
CA LEU A 1000 0.61 0.14 11.96
C LEU A 1000 1.54 -0.74 11.15
N THR A 1001 1.25 -2.03 11.16
CA THR A 1001 1.82 -2.97 10.24
C THR A 1001 0.63 -3.61 9.41
N LEU A 1002 0.37 -4.90 9.13
CA LEU A 1002 -0.74 -5.36 8.21
C LEU A 1002 -1.31 -6.86 8.19
N THR A 1003 -2.59 -7.25 7.91
CA THR A 1003 -3.15 -8.68 7.79
C THR A 1003 -4.64 -8.77 7.34
N PRO A 1004 -5.12 -9.92 6.78
CA PRO A 1004 -6.51 -10.25 6.43
C PRO A 1004 -7.68 -9.58 7.16
N VAL A 1005 -8.77 -9.32 6.42
CA VAL A 1005 -10.08 -9.73 6.93
C VAL A 1005 -10.24 -11.21 6.62
N ASN A 1006 -10.67 -11.93 7.66
CA ASN A 1006 -11.37 -13.21 7.68
C ASN A 1006 -11.04 -14.15 6.52
N VAL A 1007 -10.22 -15.15 6.82
CA VAL A 1007 -9.68 -16.11 5.85
C VAL A 1007 -10.32 -17.49 6.03
N PRO A 1008 -11.43 -17.80 5.33
CA PRO A 1008 -12.18 -19.01 5.60
C PRO A 1008 -11.69 -20.17 4.70
N LEU A 1009 -11.10 -21.19 5.30
CA LEU A 1009 -10.41 -22.29 4.62
C LEU A 1009 -10.88 -23.66 5.12
N VAL A 1010 -10.70 -24.67 4.26
CA VAL A 1010 -10.98 -26.07 4.53
C VAL A 1010 -9.76 -26.91 4.20
N PHE A 1011 -9.20 -27.59 5.20
CA PHE A 1011 -8.05 -28.47 5.06
C PHE A 1011 -8.56 -29.92 4.96
N LYS A 1012 -8.47 -30.52 3.78
CA LYS A 1012 -8.90 -31.89 3.47
C LYS A 1012 -7.67 -32.79 3.39
N ARG A 1013 -7.62 -33.90 4.13
CA ARG A 1013 -6.43 -34.77 4.13
C ARG A 1013 -6.14 -35.33 2.72
N ARG A 1014 -4.88 -35.25 2.29
CA ARG A 1014 -4.37 -35.95 1.09
C ARG A 1014 -4.09 -37.41 1.42
N ASN A 1015 -4.15 -38.25 0.38
CA ASN A 1015 -3.83 -39.69 0.42
C ASN A 1015 -2.40 -39.95 -0.10
#